data_AF-A0A7R8CYX1-F1
#
_entry.id   AF-A0A7R8CYX1-F1
#
_cell.length_a   1.000
_cell.length_b   1.000
_cell.length_c   1.000
_cell.angle_alpha   90.00
_cell.angle_beta   90.00
_cell.angle_gamma   90.00
#
_symmetry.space_group_name_H-M   'P 1'
#
loop_
_entity.id
_entity.type
_entity.pdbx_description
1 polymer ?
#
loop_
_entity_poly.entity_id
_entity_poly.type
_entity_poly.pdbx_seq_one_letter_code
_entity_poly.pdbx_strand_id
1 'polypeptide(L)'
;MSDTHLTPFPRSEKKKEEWYSQEDVGELSLTPEEDTDVSKEMQSMQILWPLRAYLNIDAMKIKAECFYCGNPATASCTTCELVSFCSEPSHKALHYGHKKDETSFCFPFAVKRNSQLGRHLVATRDIKALEVILEESPLVIGPYISSNNQCLECFKTLDTSPHSCISCNYPFCSQECSQGPWHKIECSAFQKYGHKRDENDNDFYSIITTLRLLSLQESKPEFWNTIMKDMLDHNSDIQEYTPEKWTSYEETVVKKIQSLTKGNADTDTLTRLIGVIDTNGADLNLPHDGKHGKGTGLYLIYSNLNHSCVCNTKTINFQDRRIEMRASVNISKGEQICNQYVRPNKCTLARRTTIKNKWYFDCCCKRCADPTECGSYLGALLCSSCKSVVLPINPLETESNWACKGCSKEYDVEYVMGVLISVGESLEEATPYDPNSYEKILYDTQDLLHPNHYLRIEAELKVAALIGNIPTSSFSKGMPRPAVERKRQCCFHILEVLSLVDPGFNQWRVQILSELTKTKLYLVNLDFNAGLADKGQGMELFSRVILSSLSLPRDNNIFGNVCRRYDCGDAASLWFGKYLQFENLNQYQISVDGAPSKKKQKYFSLLNIVRFANQKCTTQSSTPLASRHGTCFTRDECNNNGGLIDGNCASGFGVCCVLTLKSCGGTITQNCTYVQNPEFPSGFTLGGNTMCSYTVPRNMDGICSIRLDFETFSIRQPVQGNCLNENFMATSPTGLVLPVLCGTLTGSHMYISSGTVSQTAASFKINFDPASNAVRSWDIKVTMIPCNSMTLPPDGCLQYYTGTTAKIQNFNFGALLQSQAYNICLRQEAGFCTVSYSVDESSQMPDPFNLDLGATSKVNPGECLNAQIVIPSTVNKNAGNFHCGNFLNTVTGSVVNSAVIGDTPPFNVRVTTEAVNLMNTGFRLCYSMIPC
;
A
#
# COMPACT_ATOMS: atom_id res chain seq x y z
N MET A 1 50.32 -16.09 26.47
CA MET A 1 51.24 -17.22 26.18
C MET A 1 50.63 -18.48 26.75
N SER A 2 50.98 -19.65 26.20
CA SER A 2 50.43 -20.98 26.55
C SER A 2 48.91 -21.10 26.52
N ASP A 3 48.34 -21.10 25.32
CA ASP A 3 47.10 -21.81 25.03
C ASP A 3 47.43 -23.26 24.63
N THR A 4 46.61 -24.24 25.04
CA THR A 4 46.65 -25.62 24.54
C THR A 4 45.22 -26.17 24.36
N HIS A 5 45.04 -27.06 23.37
CA HIS A 5 43.74 -27.55 22.92
C HIS A 5 42.98 -28.40 23.96
N LEU A 6 41.65 -28.48 23.81
CA LEU A 6 40.97 -29.76 23.55
C LEU A 6 39.52 -29.58 23.02
N THR A 7 38.86 -30.70 22.66
CA THR A 7 37.68 -30.80 21.79
C THR A 7 36.38 -31.21 22.51
N PRO A 8 35.18 -31.07 21.88
CA PRO A 8 33.89 -31.15 22.58
C PRO A 8 33.21 -32.54 22.60
N PHE A 9 32.31 -32.75 23.56
CA PHE A 9 31.43 -33.92 23.75
C PHE A 9 30.09 -33.48 24.41
N PRO A 10 28.98 -34.25 24.34
CA PRO A 10 28.49 -34.99 23.17
C PRO A 10 26.95 -34.91 22.98
N ARG A 11 26.42 -35.58 21.94
CA ARG A 11 25.00 -36.01 21.89
C ARG A 11 24.81 -37.27 22.74
N SER A 12 23.58 -37.52 23.19
CA SER A 12 23.10 -38.85 23.58
C SER A 12 21.79 -39.18 22.88
N GLU A 13 21.53 -40.46 22.61
CA GLU A 13 20.29 -40.92 21.98
C GLU A 13 19.94 -42.33 22.49
N LYS A 14 18.63 -42.57 22.72
CA LYS A 14 17.95 -43.88 22.91
C LYS A 14 18.43 -44.84 24.01
N LYS A 15 17.50 -45.13 24.92
CA LYS A 15 17.05 -46.51 25.19
C LYS A 15 15.53 -46.59 25.09
N LYS A 16 15.02 -47.82 24.92
CA LYS A 16 13.60 -48.23 24.87
C LYS A 16 13.42 -49.46 25.79
N GLU A 17 12.21 -50.03 25.79
CA GLU A 17 11.70 -51.13 26.67
C GLU A 17 11.19 -50.58 28.02
N GLU A 18 9.87 -50.47 28.25
CA GLU A 18 8.82 -51.52 28.42
C GLU A 18 8.80 -52.12 29.83
N TRP A 19 7.70 -51.91 30.57
CA TRP A 19 7.10 -52.80 31.60
C TRP A 19 5.63 -52.35 31.84
N TYR A 20 4.77 -53.28 32.29
CA TYR A 20 3.31 -53.08 32.44
C TYR A 20 2.82 -53.81 33.71
N SER A 21 2.24 -53.10 34.69
CA SER A 21 1.47 -53.61 35.85
C SER A 21 0.80 -52.39 36.56
N GLN A 22 -0.39 -52.38 37.18
CA GLN A 22 -1.16 -53.35 38.01
C GLN A 22 -0.41 -53.74 39.31
N GLU A 23 -0.95 -53.72 40.53
CA GLU A 23 -2.17 -53.17 41.18
C GLU A 23 -1.70 -52.35 42.43
N ASP A 24 -2.46 -51.78 43.37
CA ASP A 24 -3.91 -51.72 43.74
C ASP A 24 -4.56 -50.37 43.31
N VAL A 25 -5.87 -50.08 43.37
CA VAL A 25 -7.09 -50.58 44.07
C VAL A 25 -7.41 -49.89 45.42
N GLY A 26 -8.61 -49.28 45.48
CA GLY A 26 -9.16 -48.53 46.61
C GLY A 26 -10.61 -48.14 46.27
N GLU A 27 -11.51 -49.12 46.33
CA GLU A 27 -12.86 -49.04 45.75
C GLU A 27 -13.82 -48.14 46.54
N LEU A 28 -14.82 -47.61 45.84
CA LEU A 28 -16.22 -47.77 46.27
C LEU A 28 -17.15 -47.70 45.05
N SER A 29 -17.99 -48.72 44.91
CA SER A 29 -18.85 -48.98 43.76
C SER A 29 -20.19 -48.23 43.82
N LEU A 30 -20.78 -47.92 42.65
CA LEU A 30 -22.23 -47.75 42.49
C LEU A 30 -22.65 -47.78 41.01
N THR A 31 -23.34 -48.85 40.59
CA THR A 31 -24.14 -49.00 39.36
C THR A 31 -25.11 -50.18 39.52
N PRO A 32 -26.20 -50.31 38.75
CA PRO A 32 -27.00 -49.27 38.11
C PRO A 32 -28.51 -49.38 38.48
N GLU A 33 -29.26 -48.28 38.37
CA GLU A 33 -30.70 -48.35 38.08
C GLU A 33 -31.01 -47.42 36.90
N GLU A 34 -32.08 -47.74 36.17
CA GLU A 34 -32.36 -47.23 34.83
C GLU A 34 -33.22 -45.96 34.92
N ASP A 35 -32.88 -44.92 34.15
CA ASP A 35 -33.77 -43.76 34.01
C ASP A 35 -34.02 -43.39 32.54
N THR A 36 -35.30 -43.16 32.31
CA THR A 36 -36.07 -43.24 31.07
C THR A 36 -35.61 -42.36 29.88
N ASP A 37 -35.54 -42.98 28.70
CA ASP A 37 -36.04 -42.32 27.47
C ASP A 37 -37.57 -42.31 27.53
N VAL A 38 -38.20 -41.21 27.11
CA VAL A 38 -39.38 -41.26 26.22
C VAL A 38 -39.66 -39.86 25.67
N SER A 39 -39.72 -39.76 24.34
CA SER A 39 -40.35 -38.63 23.67
C SER A 39 -41.86 -38.83 23.58
N LYS A 40 -42.64 -37.84 24.08
CA LYS A 40 -44.05 -37.44 23.78
C LYS A 40 -44.87 -37.16 25.04
N GLU A 41 -45.35 -35.92 25.12
CA GLU A 41 -46.69 -35.44 25.53
C GLU A 41 -46.51 -33.96 25.91
N MET A 42 -47.09 -32.94 25.27
CA MET A 42 -48.17 -32.84 24.28
C MET A 42 -49.51 -33.45 24.71
N GLN A 43 -50.50 -32.56 24.91
CA GLN A 43 -51.94 -32.84 25.02
C GLN A 43 -52.53 -33.20 26.40
N SER A 44 -52.43 -32.25 27.33
CA SER A 44 -53.67 -31.72 27.93
C SER A 44 -53.64 -30.17 27.83
N MET A 45 -54.71 -29.47 27.45
CA MET A 45 -56.10 -29.87 27.16
C MET A 45 -56.54 -29.52 25.73
N GLN A 46 -57.56 -30.23 25.25
CA GLN A 46 -58.30 -29.98 24.01
C GLN A 46 -59.80 -30.27 24.24
N ILE A 47 -60.76 -29.70 23.51
CA ILE A 47 -60.71 -28.71 22.42
C ILE A 47 -61.99 -27.84 22.50
N LEU A 48 -61.96 -26.57 22.05
CA LEU A 48 -63.13 -25.88 21.44
C LEU A 48 -62.67 -24.63 20.66
N TRP A 49 -63.47 -24.19 19.68
CA TRP A 49 -63.04 -23.34 18.57
C TRP A 49 -63.53 -21.87 18.70
N PRO A 50 -63.36 -20.97 17.69
CA PRO A 50 -62.75 -19.67 17.91
C PRO A 50 -63.74 -18.54 18.22
N LEU A 51 -63.29 -17.52 18.96
CA LEU A 51 -63.88 -16.19 18.94
C LEU A 51 -62.82 -15.10 18.77
N ARG A 52 -63.15 -14.10 17.95
CA ARG A 52 -62.33 -12.90 17.70
C ARG A 52 -62.54 -11.86 18.80
N ALA A 53 -61.57 -10.94 18.86
CA ALA A 53 -61.62 -9.59 19.45
C ALA A 53 -61.37 -9.44 20.97
N TYR A 54 -60.90 -8.23 21.31
CA TYR A 54 -60.74 -7.65 22.65
C TYR A 54 -59.77 -8.33 23.63
N LEU A 55 -58.48 -8.34 23.28
CA LEU A 55 -57.43 -7.94 24.23
C LEU A 55 -56.53 -6.86 23.60
N ASN A 56 -56.21 -5.84 24.40
CA ASN A 56 -55.61 -4.59 23.95
C ASN A 56 -54.10 -4.56 24.26
N ILE A 57 -53.25 -4.67 23.24
CA ILE A 57 -51.80 -4.93 23.38
C ILE A 57 -50.95 -3.64 23.33
N ASP A 58 -51.56 -2.46 23.22
CA ASP A 58 -50.82 -1.17 23.17
C ASP A 58 -50.18 -0.73 24.51
N ALA A 59 -50.17 -1.57 25.54
CA ALA A 59 -49.76 -1.23 26.89
C ALA A 59 -48.59 -2.06 27.47
N MET A 60 -47.63 -2.54 26.67
CA MET A 60 -46.29 -2.91 27.20
C MET A 60 -45.11 -2.95 26.19
N LYS A 61 -45.18 -2.20 25.08
CA LYS A 61 -43.98 -1.97 24.26
C LYS A 61 -42.96 -1.14 25.04
N ILE A 62 -41.83 -1.75 25.42
CA ILE A 62 -40.62 -0.99 25.78
C ILE A 62 -40.34 -0.04 24.61
N LYS A 63 -40.32 1.28 24.87
CA LYS A 63 -39.99 2.24 23.81
C LYS A 63 -38.56 1.97 23.38
N ALA A 64 -38.37 1.54 22.14
CA ALA A 64 -37.05 1.29 21.59
C ALA A 64 -36.17 2.53 21.77
N GLU A 65 -34.90 2.34 22.09
CA GLU A 65 -33.95 3.45 22.29
C GLU A 65 -33.33 3.87 20.96
N CYS A 66 -33.03 5.16 20.81
CA CYS A 66 -32.21 5.66 19.73
C CYS A 66 -30.80 5.05 19.81
N PHE A 67 -30.34 4.46 18.71
CA PHE A 67 -29.06 3.74 18.63
C PHE A 67 -27.81 4.61 18.91
N TYR A 68 -27.92 5.94 18.92
CA TYR A 68 -26.81 6.86 19.17
C TYR A 68 -26.90 7.56 20.54
N CYS A 69 -28.07 8.08 20.90
CA CYS A 69 -28.24 8.91 22.10
C CYS A 69 -29.07 8.27 23.22
N GLY A 70 -29.63 7.08 23.04
CA GLY A 70 -30.48 6.40 24.02
C GLY A 70 -31.90 6.96 24.19
N ASN A 71 -32.19 8.19 23.73
CA ASN A 71 -33.53 8.78 23.81
C ASN A 71 -34.62 7.89 23.18
N PRO A 72 -35.88 7.93 23.68
CA PRO A 72 -36.98 7.17 23.10
C PRO A 72 -37.13 7.37 21.58
N ALA A 73 -37.22 6.28 20.85
CA ALA A 73 -37.31 6.28 19.41
C ALA A 73 -38.70 6.65 18.87
N THR A 74 -38.71 7.23 17.68
CA THR A 74 -39.88 7.58 16.87
C THR A 74 -39.96 6.74 15.58
N ALA A 75 -38.86 6.11 15.16
CA ALA A 75 -38.78 5.24 13.98
C ALA A 75 -37.75 4.10 14.18
N SER A 76 -37.83 3.06 13.35
CA SER A 76 -36.85 1.95 13.29
C SER A 76 -36.14 1.91 11.93
N CYS A 77 -34.97 1.28 11.85
CA CYS A 77 -34.27 1.09 10.58
C CYS A 77 -34.98 0.05 9.71
N THR A 78 -35.52 0.48 8.58
CA THR A 78 -36.25 -0.34 7.60
C THR A 78 -35.37 -1.30 6.81
N THR A 79 -34.04 -1.12 6.81
CA THR A 79 -33.10 -1.96 6.06
C THR A 79 -32.53 -3.12 6.89
N CYS A 80 -32.37 -2.93 8.21
CA CYS A 80 -31.78 -3.95 9.09
C CYS A 80 -32.67 -4.41 10.26
N GLU A 81 -33.69 -3.62 10.66
CA GLU A 81 -34.57 -3.84 11.82
C GLU A 81 -33.88 -3.97 13.20
N LEU A 82 -32.54 -3.97 13.25
CA LEU A 82 -31.74 -4.13 14.48
C LEU A 82 -31.64 -2.87 15.36
N VAL A 83 -32.01 -1.69 14.84
CA VAL A 83 -31.85 -0.40 15.53
C VAL A 83 -33.03 0.55 15.32
N SER A 84 -33.12 1.56 16.19
CA SER A 84 -34.12 2.62 16.14
C SER A 84 -33.54 4.02 16.31
N PHE A 85 -34.33 5.05 15.97
CA PHE A 85 -33.94 6.45 15.90
C PHE A 85 -34.96 7.34 16.63
N CYS A 86 -34.49 8.35 17.37
CA CYS A 86 -35.34 9.44 17.86
C CYS A 86 -35.61 10.48 16.76
N SER A 87 -36.26 11.59 17.11
CA SER A 87 -36.62 12.68 16.20
C SER A 87 -35.46 13.52 15.66
N GLU A 88 -34.22 13.23 16.03
CA GLU A 88 -33.02 13.97 15.62
C GLU A 88 -32.52 13.44 14.25
N PRO A 89 -32.56 14.23 13.17
CA PRO A 89 -32.23 13.74 11.82
C PRO A 89 -30.78 13.28 11.67
N SER A 90 -29.83 13.89 12.37
CA SER A 90 -28.41 13.52 12.28
C SER A 90 -28.19 12.05 12.66
N HIS A 91 -28.91 11.55 13.67
CA HIS A 91 -28.78 10.18 14.14
C HIS A 91 -29.14 9.15 13.05
N LYS A 92 -30.24 9.32 12.29
CA LYS A 92 -30.55 8.39 11.18
C LYS A 92 -29.40 8.36 10.16
N ALA A 93 -28.82 9.52 9.83
CA ALA A 93 -27.70 9.63 8.89
C ALA A 93 -26.37 9.03 9.41
N LEU A 94 -26.25 8.80 10.72
CA LEU A 94 -25.07 8.23 11.39
C LEU A 94 -25.08 6.69 11.51
N HIS A 95 -26.13 6.01 11.04
CA HIS A 95 -26.22 4.53 11.08
C HIS A 95 -25.72 3.84 9.79
N TYR A 96 -25.59 4.60 8.70
CA TYR A 96 -25.22 4.08 7.39
C TYR A 96 -23.75 4.38 7.07
N GLY A 97 -23.08 3.42 6.44
CA GLY A 97 -21.71 3.57 5.95
C GLY A 97 -21.55 4.67 4.90
N HIS A 98 -20.29 4.93 4.54
CA HIS A 98 -19.79 6.02 3.69
C HIS A 98 -20.74 6.61 2.62
N LYS A 99 -21.50 5.80 1.88
CA LYS A 99 -22.39 6.25 0.79
C LYS A 99 -23.69 6.93 1.27
N LYS A 100 -24.08 6.77 2.53
CA LYS A 100 -25.20 7.46 3.21
C LYS A 100 -26.56 7.41 2.50
N ASP A 101 -26.82 6.33 1.77
CA ASP A 101 -28.12 6.02 1.14
C ASP A 101 -28.77 4.77 1.76
N GLU A 102 -30.04 4.50 1.46
CA GLU A 102 -30.74 3.34 2.03
C GLU A 102 -30.34 1.99 1.37
N THR A 103 -29.42 2.01 0.40
CA THR A 103 -28.73 0.81 -0.13
C THR A 103 -27.40 0.52 0.58
N SER A 104 -26.98 1.41 1.48
CA SER A 104 -25.69 1.37 2.15
C SER A 104 -25.63 0.34 3.29
N PHE A 105 -24.42 -0.07 3.62
CA PHE A 105 -24.12 -0.94 4.74
C PHE A 105 -24.60 -0.33 6.07
N CYS A 106 -25.46 -1.07 6.80
CA CYS A 106 -25.96 -0.72 8.13
C CYS A 106 -24.99 -1.18 9.23
N PHE A 107 -24.65 -0.29 10.15
CA PHE A 107 -23.72 -0.62 11.25
C PHE A 107 -24.32 -1.64 12.24
N PRO A 108 -23.64 -2.76 12.55
CA PRO A 108 -24.16 -3.85 13.38
C PRO A 108 -24.02 -3.57 14.89
N PHE A 109 -24.19 -2.31 15.30
CA PHE A 109 -24.03 -1.86 16.68
C PHE A 109 -24.94 -0.69 17.04
N ALA A 110 -25.04 -0.44 18.35
CA ALA A 110 -25.59 0.77 18.92
C ALA A 110 -24.60 1.36 19.94
N VAL A 111 -24.59 2.68 20.08
CA VAL A 111 -23.97 3.38 21.21
C VAL A 111 -24.81 3.14 22.47
N LYS A 112 -24.16 2.76 23.56
CA LYS A 112 -24.72 2.71 24.91
C LYS A 112 -23.91 3.60 25.84
N ARG A 113 -24.46 3.90 27.02
CA ARG A 113 -23.80 4.72 28.06
C ARG A 113 -23.90 4.07 29.42
N ASN A 114 -22.82 4.10 30.18
CA ASN A 114 -22.82 3.84 31.63
C ASN A 114 -21.83 4.78 32.35
N SER A 115 -21.71 4.66 33.67
CA SER A 115 -20.84 5.51 34.51
C SER A 115 -19.35 5.19 34.40
N GLN A 116 -18.97 3.95 34.06
CA GLN A 116 -17.58 3.49 34.02
C GLN A 116 -16.91 3.76 32.66
N LEU A 117 -17.67 3.66 31.58
CA LEU A 117 -17.17 3.67 30.19
C LEU A 117 -17.56 4.93 29.42
N GLY A 118 -18.42 5.79 29.99
CA GLY A 118 -19.08 6.82 29.20
C GLY A 118 -19.87 6.20 28.04
N ARG A 119 -19.82 6.83 26.86
CA ARG A 119 -20.37 6.27 25.61
C ARG A 119 -19.47 5.14 25.09
N HIS A 120 -20.06 4.06 24.59
CA HIS A 120 -19.35 2.91 24.05
C HIS A 120 -20.21 2.16 23.02
N LEU A 121 -19.58 1.48 22.06
CA LEU A 121 -20.29 0.67 21.07
C LEU A 121 -20.62 -0.73 21.61
N VAL A 122 -21.82 -1.23 21.29
CA VAL A 122 -22.32 -2.56 21.67
C VAL A 122 -22.94 -3.25 20.45
N ALA A 123 -22.55 -4.50 20.18
CA ALA A 123 -23.01 -5.25 19.01
C ALA A 123 -24.52 -5.58 19.09
N THR A 124 -25.28 -5.27 18.03
CA THR A 124 -26.75 -5.51 17.98
C THR A 124 -27.12 -6.92 17.51
N ARG A 125 -26.15 -7.62 16.93
CA ARG A 125 -26.16 -9.03 16.52
C ARG A 125 -24.77 -9.61 16.68
N ASP A 126 -24.61 -10.91 16.44
CA ASP A 126 -23.28 -11.52 16.31
C ASP A 126 -22.55 -10.99 15.05
N ILE A 127 -21.25 -10.80 15.16
CA ILE A 127 -20.35 -10.31 14.10
C ILE A 127 -19.19 -11.30 13.97
N LYS A 128 -18.87 -11.69 12.74
CA LYS A 128 -17.80 -12.67 12.47
C LYS A 128 -16.44 -11.99 12.34
N ALA A 129 -15.36 -12.72 12.65
CA ALA A 129 -14.00 -12.27 12.37
C ALA A 129 -13.85 -11.87 10.88
N LEU A 130 -13.06 -10.83 10.61
CA LEU A 130 -12.88 -10.14 9.31
C LEU A 130 -14.11 -9.39 8.75
N GLU A 131 -15.28 -9.48 9.37
CA GLU A 131 -16.47 -8.73 8.96
C GLU A 131 -16.27 -7.21 9.18
N VAL A 132 -16.77 -6.40 8.24
CA VAL A 132 -16.81 -4.93 8.39
C VAL A 132 -17.83 -4.57 9.46
N ILE A 133 -17.48 -3.61 10.31
CA ILE A 133 -18.32 -3.07 11.38
C ILE A 133 -18.68 -1.61 11.09
N LEU A 134 -17.72 -0.82 10.59
CA LEU A 134 -17.84 0.61 10.34
C LEU A 134 -17.07 0.98 9.07
N GLU A 135 -17.62 1.88 8.26
CA GLU A 135 -16.91 2.58 7.19
C GLU A 135 -17.34 4.06 7.18
N GLU A 136 -16.40 4.97 7.48
CA GLU A 136 -16.68 6.39 7.72
C GLU A 136 -15.67 7.30 6.99
N SER A 137 -16.17 8.40 6.41
CA SER A 137 -15.33 9.51 5.94
C SER A 137 -15.24 10.59 7.01
N PRO A 138 -14.12 11.34 7.09
CA PRO A 138 -13.96 12.39 8.08
C PRO A 138 -14.98 13.50 7.83
N LEU A 139 -15.50 14.08 8.90
CA LEU A 139 -16.36 15.26 8.86
C LEU A 139 -15.53 16.55 8.67
N VAL A 140 -14.34 16.58 9.28
CA VAL A 140 -13.32 17.63 9.19
C VAL A 140 -11.96 16.95 9.11
N ILE A 141 -11.06 17.51 8.30
CA ILE A 141 -9.62 17.21 8.36
C ILE A 141 -8.81 18.50 8.44
N GLY A 142 -7.62 18.45 9.01
CA GLY A 142 -6.70 19.59 9.01
C GLY A 142 -5.32 19.26 9.62
N PRO A 143 -4.38 20.22 9.59
CA PRO A 143 -3.07 20.07 10.21
C PRO A 143 -3.17 19.79 11.72
N TYR A 144 -2.11 19.24 12.29
CA TYR A 144 -1.89 19.35 13.74
C TYR A 144 -1.55 20.79 14.11
N ILE A 145 -1.86 21.19 15.34
CA ILE A 145 -1.63 22.56 15.85
C ILE A 145 -0.15 22.98 15.70
N SER A 146 0.77 22.02 15.84
CA SER A 146 2.22 22.15 15.61
C SER A 146 2.67 21.45 14.30
N SER A 147 2.11 21.85 13.16
CA SER A 147 2.53 21.37 11.83
C SER A 147 3.56 22.27 11.15
N ASN A 148 4.48 21.67 10.39
CA ASN A 148 5.33 22.38 9.43
C ASN A 148 4.50 23.00 8.28
N ASN A 149 5.09 23.92 7.52
CA ASN A 149 4.49 24.46 6.28
C ASN A 149 4.12 23.32 5.31
N GLN A 150 2.82 23.15 5.06
CA GLN A 150 2.26 22.04 4.29
C GLN A 150 0.98 22.44 3.56
N CYS A 151 0.69 21.79 2.43
CA CYS A 151 -0.51 22.05 1.65
C CYS A 151 -1.79 21.71 2.44
N LEU A 152 -2.71 22.66 2.59
CA LEU A 152 -3.94 22.48 3.40
C LEU A 152 -4.99 21.52 2.81
N GLU A 153 -4.80 21.05 1.57
CA GLU A 153 -5.68 20.10 0.88
C GLU A 153 -5.12 18.67 0.87
N CYS A 154 -3.82 18.52 0.57
CA CYS A 154 -3.17 17.20 0.37
C CYS A 154 -2.04 16.89 1.37
N PHE A 155 -1.74 17.80 2.31
CA PHE A 155 -0.75 17.62 3.39
C PHE A 155 0.71 17.45 2.94
N LYS A 156 1.02 17.59 1.65
CA LYS A 156 2.39 17.63 1.13
C LYS A 156 3.17 18.81 1.73
N THR A 157 4.42 18.59 2.17
CA THR A 157 5.28 19.66 2.69
C THR A 157 5.64 20.69 1.61
N LEU A 158 5.87 21.93 2.03
CA LEU A 158 6.13 23.06 1.15
C LEU A 158 7.52 23.67 1.42
N ASP A 159 8.54 23.09 0.79
CA ASP A 159 9.92 23.61 0.82
C ASP A 159 10.04 24.93 0.02
N THR A 160 9.14 25.14 -0.93
CA THR A 160 8.87 26.41 -1.63
C THR A 160 7.35 26.61 -1.75
N SER A 161 6.91 27.84 -2.04
CA SER A 161 5.51 28.21 -2.22
C SER A 161 5.20 28.52 -3.70
N PRO A 162 5.07 27.52 -4.59
CA PRO A 162 4.89 27.74 -6.03
C PRO A 162 3.53 28.32 -6.41
N HIS A 163 2.50 28.15 -5.56
CA HIS A 163 1.16 28.68 -5.76
C HIS A 163 0.60 29.22 -4.44
N SER A 164 -0.11 30.34 -4.49
CA SER A 164 -0.89 30.87 -3.37
C SER A 164 -2.36 31.05 -3.76
N CYS A 165 -3.28 30.79 -2.83
CA CYS A 165 -4.70 31.02 -3.06
C CYS A 165 -5.00 32.53 -3.17
N ILE A 166 -5.55 32.97 -4.30
CA ILE A 166 -5.81 34.40 -4.60
C ILE A 166 -6.68 35.07 -3.52
N SER A 167 -7.62 34.34 -2.93
CA SER A 167 -8.53 34.85 -1.91
C SER A 167 -7.87 35.09 -0.56
N CYS A 168 -7.10 34.14 -0.01
CA CYS A 168 -6.59 34.18 1.38
C CYS A 168 -5.05 34.13 1.51
N ASN A 169 -4.32 34.10 0.40
CA ASN A 169 -2.85 34.04 0.30
C ASN A 169 -2.14 32.87 1.02
N TYR A 170 -2.84 31.75 1.22
CA TYR A 170 -2.22 30.52 1.72
C TYR A 170 -1.44 29.80 0.62
N PRO A 171 -0.28 29.19 0.91
CA PRO A 171 0.52 28.48 -0.07
C PRO A 171 0.06 27.03 -0.31
N PHE A 172 0.21 26.56 -1.55
CA PHE A 172 -0.20 25.22 -2.01
C PHE A 172 0.87 24.61 -2.92
N CYS A 173 0.90 23.28 -2.98
CA CYS A 173 1.84 22.57 -3.86
C CYS A 173 1.42 22.57 -5.34
N SER A 174 0.19 22.97 -5.65
CA SER A 174 -0.38 23.02 -6.99
C SER A 174 -1.64 23.90 -7.01
N GLN A 175 -2.11 24.29 -8.20
CA GLN A 175 -3.29 25.15 -8.36
C GLN A 175 -4.60 24.44 -8.01
N GLU A 176 -4.74 23.15 -8.33
CA GLU A 176 -5.91 22.33 -8.00
C GLU A 176 -6.08 22.23 -6.48
N CYS A 177 -4.97 22.06 -5.74
CA CYS A 177 -4.99 22.05 -4.29
C CYS A 177 -5.45 23.40 -3.69
N SER A 178 -5.10 24.53 -4.32
CA SER A 178 -5.63 25.86 -3.93
C SER A 178 -7.12 26.06 -4.25
N GLN A 179 -7.73 25.14 -4.99
CA GLN A 179 -9.17 25.10 -5.29
C GLN A 179 -9.87 23.88 -4.66
N GLY A 180 -9.18 23.17 -3.77
CA GLY A 180 -9.64 21.91 -3.19
C GLY A 180 -10.86 22.06 -2.26
N PRO A 181 -11.67 20.98 -2.11
CA PRO A 181 -12.87 21.00 -1.30
C PRO A 181 -12.62 21.21 0.20
N TRP A 182 -11.48 20.77 0.73
CA TRP A 182 -11.14 21.01 2.14
C TRP A 182 -10.64 22.45 2.33
N HIS A 183 -9.80 22.96 1.42
CA HIS A 183 -9.32 24.34 1.49
C HIS A 183 -10.46 25.38 1.47
N LYS A 184 -11.50 25.13 0.66
CA LYS A 184 -12.65 26.05 0.53
C LYS A 184 -13.33 26.37 1.86
N ILE A 185 -13.21 25.52 2.88
CA ILE A 185 -13.82 25.72 4.20
C ILE A 185 -13.17 26.91 4.93
N GLU A 186 -11.87 26.84 5.26
CA GLU A 186 -11.17 27.95 5.92
C GLU A 186 -11.03 29.16 4.99
N CYS A 187 -10.91 28.95 3.67
CA CYS A 187 -10.82 30.04 2.71
C CYS A 187 -12.08 30.92 2.73
N SER A 188 -13.26 30.32 2.90
CA SER A 188 -14.52 31.06 3.05
C SER A 188 -14.56 31.84 4.37
N ALA A 189 -14.06 31.24 5.47
CA ALA A 189 -13.96 31.94 6.76
C ALA A 189 -12.97 33.12 6.70
N PHE A 190 -11.78 32.96 6.11
CA PHE A 190 -10.83 34.05 5.91
C PHE A 190 -11.42 35.20 5.08
N GLN A 191 -12.12 34.89 3.99
CA GLN A 191 -12.83 35.88 3.18
C GLN A 191 -13.94 36.61 3.96
N LYS A 192 -14.76 35.88 4.74
CA LYS A 192 -15.84 36.43 5.58
C LYS A 192 -15.34 37.50 6.56
N TYR A 193 -14.15 37.33 7.12
CA TYR A 193 -13.56 38.28 8.08
C TYR A 193 -12.60 39.31 7.46
N GLY A 194 -12.21 39.12 6.19
CA GLY A 194 -11.32 40.01 5.44
C GLY A 194 -9.83 39.73 5.64
N HIS A 195 -9.45 38.53 6.08
CA HIS A 195 -8.06 38.15 6.31
C HIS A 195 -7.39 37.58 5.04
N LYS A 196 -6.14 37.97 4.82
CA LYS A 196 -5.18 37.28 3.96
C LYS A 196 -3.90 37.04 4.76
N ARG A 197 -3.30 35.87 4.57
CA ARG A 197 -2.01 35.51 5.18
C ARG A 197 -0.90 36.42 4.66
N ASP A 198 -0.06 36.92 5.56
CA ASP A 198 1.21 37.59 5.22
C ASP A 198 2.40 36.60 5.20
N GLU A 199 3.52 36.96 4.59
CA GLU A 199 4.71 36.10 4.54
C GLU A 199 5.36 35.91 5.92
N ASN A 200 5.25 36.92 6.78
CA ASN A 200 5.63 36.84 8.20
C ASN A 200 4.68 35.95 9.02
N ASP A 201 3.50 35.63 8.48
CA ASP A 201 2.40 34.97 9.17
C ASP A 201 2.45 33.43 8.97
N ASN A 202 3.57 32.83 9.38
CA ASN A 202 3.75 31.37 9.44
C ASN A 202 2.88 30.69 10.52
N ASP A 203 2.25 31.50 11.38
CA ASP A 203 1.77 31.07 12.69
C ASP A 203 0.28 30.63 12.71
N PHE A 204 -0.44 30.77 11.60
CA PHE A 204 -1.87 30.45 11.48
C PHE A 204 -2.17 28.99 11.07
N TYR A 205 -1.17 28.15 10.75
CA TYR A 205 -1.39 26.70 10.56
C TYR A 205 -2.06 26.04 11.76
N SER A 206 -1.73 26.53 12.97
CA SER A 206 -2.32 26.16 14.25
C SER A 206 -3.86 26.26 14.30
N ILE A 207 -4.46 27.21 13.58
CA ILE A 207 -5.89 27.50 13.70
C ILE A 207 -6.77 26.73 12.72
N ILE A 208 -6.20 26.16 11.65
CA ILE A 208 -6.97 25.70 10.48
C ILE A 208 -8.01 24.63 10.85
N THR A 209 -7.62 23.62 11.63
CA THR A 209 -8.50 22.50 12.00
C THR A 209 -9.65 22.98 12.88
N THR A 210 -9.37 23.85 13.84
CA THR A 210 -10.37 24.49 14.72
C THR A 210 -11.30 25.42 13.94
N LEU A 211 -10.78 26.18 12.97
CA LEU A 211 -11.57 27.08 12.10
C LEU A 211 -12.48 26.30 11.12
N ARG A 212 -11.99 25.18 10.58
CA ARG A 212 -12.80 24.25 9.78
C ARG A 212 -13.91 23.61 10.61
N LEU A 213 -13.64 23.28 11.87
CA LEU A 213 -14.63 22.72 12.79
C LEU A 213 -15.67 23.76 13.23
N LEU A 214 -15.25 24.99 13.53
CA LEU A 214 -16.13 26.14 13.81
C LEU A 214 -17.08 26.44 12.64
N SER A 215 -16.60 26.31 11.40
CA SER A 215 -17.39 26.53 10.18
C SER A 215 -18.57 25.55 10.03
N LEU A 216 -18.63 24.45 10.81
CA LEU A 216 -19.80 23.57 10.84
C LEU A 216 -21.01 24.19 11.53
N GLN A 217 -20.83 25.18 12.41
CA GLN A 217 -21.92 25.89 13.09
C GLN A 217 -22.92 26.50 12.10
N GLU A 218 -22.42 27.03 10.99
CA GLU A 218 -23.24 27.61 9.90
C GLU A 218 -23.51 26.62 8.77
N SER A 219 -22.57 25.73 8.43
CA SER A 219 -22.67 24.87 7.24
C SER A 219 -23.30 23.50 7.47
N LYS A 220 -23.27 22.96 8.70
CA LYS A 220 -23.78 21.63 9.08
C LYS A 220 -24.26 21.61 10.56
N PRO A 221 -25.26 22.43 10.93
CA PRO A 221 -25.68 22.62 12.32
C PRO A 221 -26.10 21.32 13.02
N GLU A 222 -26.63 20.34 12.28
CA GLU A 222 -27.01 19.02 12.78
C GLU A 222 -25.81 18.19 13.29
N PHE A 223 -24.66 18.28 12.60
CA PHE A 223 -23.43 17.64 13.07
C PHE A 223 -22.70 18.49 14.11
N TRP A 224 -22.74 19.83 13.99
CA TRP A 224 -22.23 20.75 15.02
C TRP A 224 -22.86 20.49 16.40
N ASN A 225 -24.20 20.42 16.47
CA ASN A 225 -24.92 20.13 17.71
C ASN A 225 -24.51 18.76 18.30
N THR A 226 -24.31 17.75 17.44
CA THR A 226 -23.85 16.41 17.84
C THR A 226 -22.43 16.45 18.42
N ILE A 227 -21.52 17.22 17.81
CA ILE A 227 -20.15 17.43 18.31
C ILE A 227 -20.17 18.11 19.68
N MET A 228 -20.78 19.30 19.75
CA MET A 228 -20.76 20.17 20.92
C MET A 228 -21.44 19.53 22.14
N LYS A 229 -22.43 18.67 21.92
CA LYS A 229 -23.16 17.96 22.97
C LYS A 229 -22.48 16.67 23.44
N ASP A 230 -22.03 15.82 22.51
CA ASP A 230 -21.76 14.41 22.83
C ASP A 230 -20.27 14.00 22.79
N MET A 231 -19.40 14.71 22.05
CA MET A 231 -17.96 14.38 21.98
C MET A 231 -17.21 14.83 23.24
N LEU A 232 -16.13 14.14 23.62
CA LEU A 232 -15.36 14.45 24.84
C LEU A 232 -14.21 15.42 24.52
N ASP A 233 -13.87 16.36 25.41
CA ASP A 233 -12.77 17.32 25.18
C ASP A 233 -11.58 17.16 26.12
N HIS A 234 -11.78 16.63 27.33
CA HIS A 234 -10.78 16.59 28.41
C HIS A 234 -10.20 17.97 28.77
N ASN A 235 -10.95 19.06 28.57
CA ASN A 235 -10.43 20.41 28.81
C ASN A 235 -9.96 20.63 30.26
N SER A 236 -10.70 20.11 31.24
CA SER A 236 -10.27 20.16 32.65
C SER A 236 -9.01 19.33 32.92
N ASP A 237 -8.90 18.15 32.33
CA ASP A 237 -7.73 17.27 32.50
C ASP A 237 -6.48 17.87 31.79
N ILE A 238 -6.67 18.53 30.64
CA ILE A 238 -5.60 19.26 29.94
C ILE A 238 -5.10 20.43 30.80
N GLN A 239 -5.99 21.16 31.49
CA GLN A 239 -5.63 22.23 32.42
C GLN A 239 -4.90 21.71 33.67
N GLU A 240 -5.37 20.62 34.28
CA GLU A 240 -4.81 20.06 35.51
C GLU A 240 -3.44 19.39 35.28
N TYR A 241 -3.32 18.56 34.23
CA TYR A 241 -2.13 17.71 34.02
C TYR A 241 -1.15 18.26 32.98
N THR A 242 -1.54 19.24 32.16
CA THR A 242 -0.69 19.82 31.10
C THR A 242 -0.90 21.35 30.92
N PRO A 243 -0.71 22.17 31.95
CA PRO A 243 -1.04 23.61 31.91
C PRO A 243 -0.27 24.41 30.84
N GLU A 244 0.92 23.98 30.45
CA GLU A 244 1.71 24.59 29.36
C GLU A 244 1.06 24.33 27.99
N LYS A 245 0.51 23.13 27.79
CA LYS A 245 -0.28 22.75 26.60
C LYS A 245 -1.56 23.57 26.51
N TRP A 246 -2.25 23.76 27.64
CA TRP A 246 -3.43 24.63 27.71
C TRP A 246 -3.09 26.09 27.35
N THR A 247 -2.06 26.65 27.98
CA THR A 247 -1.59 28.01 27.69
C THR A 247 -1.25 28.16 26.20
N SER A 248 -0.52 27.20 25.63
CA SER A 248 -0.20 27.17 24.20
C SER A 248 -1.45 27.18 23.30
N TYR A 249 -2.53 26.47 23.67
CA TYR A 249 -3.80 26.53 22.94
C TYR A 249 -4.49 27.89 23.03
N GLU A 250 -4.50 28.53 24.21
CA GLU A 250 -5.04 29.89 24.35
C GLU A 250 -4.27 30.89 23.47
N GLU A 251 -2.95 30.83 23.48
CA GLU A 251 -2.10 31.79 22.76
C GLU A 251 -2.07 31.53 21.24
N THR A 252 -1.84 30.28 20.84
CA THR A 252 -1.63 29.94 19.43
C THR A 252 -2.92 29.71 18.66
N VAL A 253 -4.05 29.43 19.33
CA VAL A 253 -5.34 29.16 18.67
C VAL A 253 -6.44 30.13 19.10
N VAL A 254 -6.77 30.23 20.39
CA VAL A 254 -7.93 31.01 20.85
C VAL A 254 -7.77 32.50 20.54
N LYS A 255 -6.67 33.13 20.99
CA LYS A 255 -6.38 34.56 20.74
C LYS A 255 -6.33 34.89 19.24
N LYS A 256 -5.81 33.99 18.40
CA LYS A 256 -5.73 34.17 16.94
C LYS A 256 -7.10 34.07 16.26
N ILE A 257 -7.93 33.08 16.61
CA ILE A 257 -9.29 32.97 16.06
C ILE A 257 -10.17 34.13 16.57
N GLN A 258 -10.03 34.56 17.83
CA GLN A 258 -10.74 35.74 18.34
C GLN A 258 -10.36 37.03 17.58
N SER A 259 -9.06 37.25 17.34
CA SER A 259 -8.58 38.35 16.51
C SER A 259 -9.15 38.30 15.09
N LEU A 260 -9.06 37.14 14.42
CA LEU A 260 -9.61 36.91 13.07
C LEU A 260 -11.12 37.19 13.01
N THR A 261 -11.89 36.61 13.93
CA THR A 261 -13.36 36.70 13.99
C THR A 261 -13.88 38.01 14.57
N LYS A 262 -12.98 38.92 15.01
CA LYS A 262 -13.29 40.20 15.67
C LYS A 262 -14.12 40.02 16.96
N GLY A 263 -13.86 38.93 17.68
CA GLY A 263 -14.55 38.55 18.91
C GLY A 263 -15.85 37.76 18.72
N ASN A 264 -16.26 37.44 17.48
CA ASN A 264 -17.51 36.71 17.23
C ASN A 264 -17.46 35.22 17.66
N ALA A 265 -16.28 34.66 17.92
CA ALA A 265 -16.12 33.32 18.49
C ALA A 265 -15.64 33.41 19.94
N ASP A 266 -16.44 32.90 20.88
CA ASP A 266 -16.15 32.97 22.31
C ASP A 266 -15.10 31.95 22.77
N THR A 267 -14.50 32.21 23.94
CA THR A 267 -13.42 31.37 24.51
C THR A 267 -13.89 29.95 24.81
N ASP A 268 -15.11 29.77 25.31
CA ASP A 268 -15.63 28.48 25.76
C ASP A 268 -15.89 27.57 24.56
N THR A 269 -16.51 28.10 23.49
CA THR A 269 -16.64 27.41 22.20
C THR A 269 -15.28 27.05 21.61
N LEU A 270 -14.32 27.99 21.56
CA LEU A 270 -13.03 27.73 20.92
C LEU A 270 -12.19 26.68 21.67
N THR A 271 -12.14 26.77 23.00
CA THR A 271 -11.45 25.77 23.83
C THR A 271 -12.13 24.41 23.77
N ARG A 272 -13.47 24.36 23.78
CA ARG A 272 -14.28 23.14 23.55
C ARG A 272 -13.92 22.47 22.23
N LEU A 273 -13.78 23.22 21.13
CA LEU A 273 -13.39 22.67 19.83
C LEU A 273 -11.96 22.10 19.83
N ILE A 274 -11.02 22.76 20.51
CA ILE A 274 -9.61 22.33 20.56
C ILE A 274 -9.49 20.99 21.31
N GLY A 275 -10.10 20.86 22.50
CA GLY A 275 -10.09 19.61 23.24
C GLY A 275 -10.80 18.46 22.51
N VAL A 276 -11.89 18.74 21.76
CA VAL A 276 -12.51 17.74 20.87
C VAL A 276 -11.51 17.26 19.80
N ILE A 277 -10.73 18.14 19.18
CA ILE A 277 -9.74 17.77 18.16
C ILE A 277 -8.60 16.94 18.76
N ASP A 278 -8.10 17.32 19.94
CA ASP A 278 -6.99 16.62 20.62
C ASP A 278 -7.40 15.24 21.15
N THR A 279 -8.58 15.13 21.78
CA THR A 279 -9.11 13.88 22.35
C THR A 279 -9.55 12.88 21.28
N ASN A 280 -10.23 13.34 20.22
CA ASN A 280 -10.96 12.47 19.28
C ASN A 280 -10.32 12.35 17.90
N GLY A 281 -9.33 13.20 17.57
CA GLY A 281 -8.71 13.27 16.26
C GLY A 281 -7.87 12.04 15.92
N ALA A 282 -8.13 11.44 14.75
CA ALA A 282 -7.41 10.28 14.24
C ALA A 282 -6.33 10.69 13.22
N ASP A 283 -5.13 10.12 13.32
CA ASP A 283 -4.04 10.29 12.35
C ASP A 283 -4.47 9.88 10.93
N LEU A 284 -4.32 10.80 9.97
CA LEU A 284 -4.59 10.52 8.55
C LEU A 284 -3.50 9.62 7.94
N ASN A 285 -3.90 8.62 7.14
CA ASN A 285 -2.96 7.79 6.38
C ASN A 285 -2.43 8.54 5.14
N LEU A 286 -1.43 9.38 5.35
CA LEU A 286 -0.73 10.14 4.32
C LEU A 286 0.48 9.34 3.76
N PRO A 287 0.91 9.58 2.52
CA PRO A 287 2.05 8.86 1.93
C PRO A 287 3.33 8.99 2.75
N HIS A 288 3.92 7.86 3.15
CA HIS A 288 5.21 7.80 3.85
C HIS A 288 6.41 7.96 2.88
N ASP A 289 6.41 9.02 2.07
CA ASP A 289 7.46 9.33 1.08
C ASP A 289 8.47 10.38 1.56
N GLY A 290 8.33 10.86 2.81
CA GLY A 290 9.12 11.94 3.39
C GLY A 290 8.75 13.35 2.92
N LYS A 291 7.70 13.50 2.10
CA LYS A 291 7.26 14.76 1.49
C LYS A 291 5.84 15.15 1.90
N HIS A 292 5.27 14.46 2.87
CA HIS A 292 3.98 14.79 3.48
C HIS A 292 4.19 15.03 4.97
N GLY A 293 3.55 16.08 5.49
CA GLY A 293 3.53 16.38 6.91
C GLY A 293 2.50 15.53 7.64
N LYS A 294 1.92 16.07 8.70
CA LYS A 294 0.94 15.36 9.54
C LYS A 294 -0.42 16.05 9.51
N GLY A 295 -1.48 15.27 9.56
CA GLY A 295 -2.85 15.75 9.63
C GLY A 295 -3.73 14.84 10.49
N THR A 296 -4.77 15.43 11.04
CA THR A 296 -5.80 14.78 11.85
C THR A 296 -7.16 14.85 11.15
N GLY A 297 -8.01 13.86 11.39
CA GLY A 297 -9.40 13.82 10.94
C GLY A 297 -10.37 13.53 12.08
N LEU A 298 -11.56 14.14 12.04
CA LEU A 298 -12.63 13.92 13.01
C LEU A 298 -13.70 13.01 12.40
N TYR A 299 -13.99 11.89 13.05
CA TYR A 299 -14.86 10.81 12.57
C TYR A 299 -15.90 10.49 13.65
N LEU A 300 -17.16 10.92 13.46
CA LEU A 300 -18.15 11.00 14.55
C LEU A 300 -18.49 9.66 15.19
N ILE A 301 -18.55 8.59 14.39
CA ILE A 301 -18.94 7.25 14.87
C ILE A 301 -17.71 6.46 15.31
N TYR A 302 -16.59 6.59 14.62
CA TYR A 302 -15.32 6.04 15.06
C TYR A 302 -14.90 6.55 16.45
N SER A 303 -15.10 7.84 16.75
CA SER A 303 -14.83 8.44 18.08
C SER A 303 -15.86 8.05 19.17
N ASN A 304 -16.76 7.09 18.93
CA ASN A 304 -17.57 6.42 19.96
C ASN A 304 -17.00 5.04 20.37
N LEU A 305 -15.90 4.60 19.76
CA LEU A 305 -15.15 3.43 20.22
C LEU A 305 -14.49 3.71 21.58
N ASN A 306 -14.35 2.65 22.38
CA ASN A 306 -13.56 2.67 23.60
C ASN A 306 -12.34 1.76 23.49
N HIS A 307 -11.37 1.99 24.37
CA HIS A 307 -10.12 1.25 24.38
C HIS A 307 -10.20 -0.07 25.17
N SER A 308 -9.62 -1.13 24.61
CA SER A 308 -9.12 -2.28 25.37
C SER A 308 -7.70 -2.63 24.95
N CYS A 309 -6.84 -3.02 25.90
CA CYS A 309 -5.50 -3.56 25.61
C CYS A 309 -5.52 -5.00 25.07
N VAL A 310 -6.71 -5.61 25.00
CA VAL A 310 -7.05 -6.82 24.24
C VAL A 310 -8.36 -6.51 23.52
N CYS A 311 -8.27 -5.94 22.33
CA CYS A 311 -9.41 -5.45 21.56
C CYS A 311 -10.04 -6.55 20.67
N ASN A 312 -11.29 -6.36 20.27
CA ASN A 312 -12.00 -7.27 19.36
C ASN A 312 -12.15 -6.70 17.93
N THR A 313 -11.58 -5.53 17.64
CA THR A 313 -11.51 -4.93 16.30
C THR A 313 -10.10 -4.52 15.87
N LYS A 314 -9.95 -4.22 14.57
CA LYS A 314 -8.82 -3.46 13.99
C LYS A 314 -9.32 -2.42 12.99
N THR A 315 -8.55 -1.34 12.87
CA THR A 315 -8.84 -0.18 12.01
C THR A 315 -7.93 -0.18 10.78
N ILE A 316 -8.48 0.20 9.63
CA ILE A 316 -7.77 0.38 8.36
C ILE A 316 -8.03 1.82 7.90
N ASN A 317 -6.99 2.65 7.92
CA ASN A 317 -7.04 4.02 7.43
C ASN A 317 -6.64 4.01 5.95
N PHE A 318 -7.44 4.58 5.06
CA PHE A 318 -7.20 4.61 3.61
C PHE A 318 -6.56 5.94 3.17
N GLN A 319 -5.88 5.94 2.01
CA GLN A 319 -5.26 7.14 1.43
C GLN A 319 -6.27 8.18 0.91
N ASP A 320 -7.51 7.77 0.63
CA ASP A 320 -8.63 8.69 0.36
C ASP A 320 -9.10 9.44 1.63
N ARG A 321 -8.60 9.01 2.81
CA ARG A 321 -8.90 9.43 4.19
C ARG A 321 -10.13 8.76 4.83
N ARG A 322 -10.76 7.75 4.21
CA ARG A 322 -11.76 6.92 4.91
C ARG A 322 -11.12 6.07 6.00
N ILE A 323 -11.91 5.72 7.01
CA ILE A 323 -11.61 4.69 8.01
C ILE A 323 -12.59 3.53 7.82
N GLU A 324 -12.08 2.31 7.77
CA GLU A 324 -12.85 1.07 7.93
C GLU A 324 -12.44 0.39 9.24
N MET A 325 -13.39 -0.23 9.94
CA MET A 325 -13.12 -1.09 11.09
C MET A 325 -13.67 -2.48 10.85
N ARG A 326 -12.88 -3.51 11.14
CA ARG A 326 -13.25 -4.92 11.06
C ARG A 326 -13.13 -5.62 12.41
N ALA A 327 -13.89 -6.69 12.60
CA ALA A 327 -13.71 -7.58 13.75
C ALA A 327 -12.39 -8.38 13.61
N SER A 328 -11.54 -8.39 14.64
CA SER A 328 -10.33 -9.24 14.68
C SER A 328 -10.65 -10.67 15.10
N VAL A 329 -11.72 -10.86 15.87
CA VAL A 329 -12.27 -12.12 16.39
C VAL A 329 -13.79 -12.14 16.15
N ASN A 330 -14.47 -13.23 16.49
CA ASN A 330 -15.94 -13.22 16.55
C ASN A 330 -16.38 -12.36 17.76
N ILE A 331 -17.42 -11.53 17.58
CA ILE A 331 -18.01 -10.66 18.60
C ILE A 331 -19.46 -11.09 18.80
N SER A 332 -19.86 -11.29 20.05
CA SER A 332 -21.21 -11.77 20.41
C SER A 332 -22.22 -10.63 20.44
N LYS A 333 -23.50 -10.90 20.17
CA LYS A 333 -24.58 -9.93 20.41
C LYS A 333 -24.56 -9.45 21.86
N GLY A 334 -24.57 -8.13 22.06
CA GLY A 334 -24.48 -7.50 23.38
C GLY A 334 -23.06 -7.32 23.92
N GLU A 335 -22.03 -7.81 23.23
CA GLU A 335 -20.63 -7.57 23.57
C GLU A 335 -20.21 -6.13 23.21
N GLN A 336 -19.30 -5.55 24.00
CA GLN A 336 -18.73 -4.23 23.71
C GLN A 336 -17.77 -4.32 22.52
N ILE A 337 -17.94 -3.44 21.53
CA ILE A 337 -17.00 -3.30 20.42
C ILE A 337 -15.92 -2.29 20.84
N CYS A 338 -14.67 -2.74 20.92
CA CYS A 338 -13.55 -1.97 21.46
C CYS A 338 -12.30 -2.06 20.57
N ASN A 339 -11.53 -0.97 20.54
CA ASN A 339 -10.35 -0.79 19.69
C ASN A 339 -9.07 -0.60 20.53
N GLN A 340 -7.91 -0.50 19.87
CA GLN A 340 -6.61 -0.42 20.51
C GLN A 340 -5.87 0.88 20.19
N TYR A 341 -5.68 1.72 21.22
CA TYR A 341 -5.07 3.05 21.07
C TYR A 341 -3.53 3.05 21.17
N VAL A 342 -2.95 1.99 21.74
CA VAL A 342 -1.51 1.84 22.00
C VAL A 342 -1.03 0.46 21.57
N ARG A 343 0.22 0.36 21.06
CA ARG A 343 0.77 -0.85 20.43
C ARG A 343 0.65 -2.10 21.34
N PRO A 344 0.35 -3.30 20.79
CA PRO A 344 0.08 -4.50 21.58
C PRO A 344 1.29 -5.04 22.34
N ASN A 345 2.50 -4.84 21.83
CA ASN A 345 3.72 -5.36 22.45
C ASN A 345 4.04 -4.67 23.78
N LYS A 346 3.87 -3.34 23.92
CA LYS A 346 4.21 -2.61 25.16
C LYS A 346 3.56 -3.23 26.41
N CYS A 347 4.31 -3.28 27.52
CA CYS A 347 3.84 -3.80 28.81
C CYS A 347 2.78 -2.92 29.49
N THR A 348 2.12 -3.43 30.54
CA THR A 348 1.00 -2.75 31.22
C THR A 348 1.39 -1.38 31.78
N LEU A 349 2.57 -1.26 32.41
CA LEU A 349 3.09 0.02 32.91
C LEU A 349 3.22 1.05 31.78
N ALA A 350 4.01 0.72 30.75
CA ALA A 350 4.24 1.60 29.60
C ALA A 350 2.95 1.94 28.82
N ARG A 351 1.98 1.03 28.73
CA ARG A 351 0.66 1.31 28.14
C ARG A 351 -0.16 2.25 29.01
N ARG A 352 -0.30 1.98 30.31
CA ARG A 352 -1.12 2.79 31.22
C ARG A 352 -0.62 4.24 31.28
N THR A 353 0.69 4.47 31.40
CA THR A 353 1.27 5.82 31.33
C THR A 353 1.02 6.50 29.97
N THR A 354 1.18 5.77 28.85
CA THR A 354 0.86 6.33 27.51
C THR A 354 -0.63 6.70 27.38
N ILE A 355 -1.52 5.90 27.95
CA ILE A 355 -2.97 6.13 27.88
C ILE A 355 -3.37 7.33 28.73
N LYS A 356 -2.92 7.39 29.99
CA LYS A 356 -3.21 8.49 30.91
C LYS A 356 -2.72 9.84 30.37
N ASN A 357 -1.51 9.88 29.82
CA ASN A 357 -0.90 11.13 29.35
C ASN A 357 -1.46 11.65 28.00
N LYS A 358 -2.31 10.88 27.29
CA LYS A 358 -2.91 11.30 26.01
C LYS A 358 -4.44 11.31 25.99
N TRP A 359 -5.09 10.44 26.76
CA TRP A 359 -6.55 10.33 26.83
C TRP A 359 -7.08 10.43 28.26
N TYR A 360 -6.25 10.81 29.23
CA TYR A 360 -6.68 11.24 30.57
C TYR A 360 -7.54 10.23 31.36
N PHE A 361 -7.41 8.92 31.08
CA PHE A 361 -8.09 7.85 31.82
C PHE A 361 -7.18 6.68 32.20
N ASP A 362 -7.53 6.00 33.27
CA ASP A 362 -6.81 4.83 33.79
C ASP A 362 -7.41 3.51 33.26
N CYS A 363 -6.74 2.90 32.27
CA CYS A 363 -7.23 1.67 31.64
C CYS A 363 -7.25 0.47 32.61
N CYS A 364 -8.45 -0.01 32.93
CA CYS A 364 -8.74 -1.13 33.84
C CYS A 364 -9.17 -2.44 33.14
N CYS A 365 -8.88 -2.58 31.83
CA CYS A 365 -9.24 -3.80 31.08
C CYS A 365 -8.54 -5.07 31.62
N LYS A 366 -9.05 -6.27 31.26
CA LYS A 366 -8.59 -7.58 31.78
C LYS A 366 -7.06 -7.79 31.77
N ARG A 367 -6.34 -7.26 30.77
CA ARG A 367 -4.87 -7.35 30.66
C ARG A 367 -4.12 -6.36 31.56
N CYS A 368 -4.73 -5.23 31.89
CA CYS A 368 -4.16 -4.27 32.84
C CYS A 368 -4.42 -4.67 34.29
N ALA A 369 -5.53 -5.38 34.56
CA ALA A 369 -5.84 -5.91 35.89
C ALA A 369 -5.02 -7.16 36.27
N ASP A 370 -4.45 -7.86 35.28
CA ASP A 370 -3.67 -9.08 35.45
C ASP A 370 -2.15 -8.79 35.50
N PRO A 371 -1.44 -9.08 36.62
CA PRO A 371 0.01 -8.88 36.73
C PRO A 371 0.85 -9.68 35.73
N THR A 372 0.29 -10.74 35.12
CA THR A 372 0.95 -11.57 34.09
C THR A 372 0.66 -11.11 32.67
N GLU A 373 -0.20 -10.11 32.47
CA GLU A 373 -0.69 -9.66 31.17
C GLU A 373 -1.30 -10.79 30.31
N CYS A 374 -2.32 -11.47 30.83
CA CYS A 374 -2.94 -12.64 30.21
C CYS A 374 -1.93 -13.79 29.94
N GLY A 375 -1.02 -14.03 30.89
CA GLY A 375 0.05 -15.01 30.78
C GLY A 375 1.16 -14.67 29.78
N SER A 376 1.16 -13.46 29.18
CA SER A 376 2.19 -13.07 28.21
C SER A 376 3.51 -12.65 28.84
N TYR A 377 3.49 -12.19 30.09
CA TYR A 377 4.66 -11.70 30.85
C TYR A 377 5.43 -10.55 30.15
N LEU A 378 4.76 -9.77 29.31
CA LEU A 378 5.38 -8.69 28.52
C LEU A 378 6.07 -7.59 29.36
N GLY A 379 5.66 -7.39 30.62
CA GLY A 379 6.34 -6.49 31.57
C GLY A 379 7.26 -7.15 32.59
N ALA A 380 7.40 -8.48 32.61
CA ALA A 380 8.07 -9.17 33.72
C ALA A 380 9.61 -9.03 33.71
N LEU A 381 10.18 -8.76 34.89
CA LEU A 381 11.63 -8.85 35.14
C LEU A 381 12.00 -10.21 35.76
N LEU A 382 13.29 -10.53 35.79
CA LEU A 382 13.85 -11.70 36.49
C LEU A 382 14.49 -11.27 37.81
N CYS A 383 14.24 -12.05 38.87
CA CYS A 383 14.76 -11.72 40.20
C CYS A 383 16.28 -11.86 40.28
N SER A 384 16.96 -10.76 40.63
CA SER A 384 18.40 -10.69 40.92
C SER A 384 18.92 -11.78 41.87
N SER A 385 18.09 -12.30 42.78
CA SER A 385 18.49 -13.26 43.82
C SER A 385 18.11 -14.72 43.56
N CYS A 386 17.05 -14.99 42.79
CA CYS A 386 16.55 -16.37 42.57
C CYS A 386 16.04 -16.66 41.15
N LYS A 387 16.15 -15.71 40.21
CA LYS A 387 15.75 -15.79 38.80
C LYS A 387 14.27 -16.11 38.51
N SER A 388 13.44 -16.31 39.53
CA SER A 388 11.97 -16.33 39.40
C SER A 388 11.42 -14.96 38.98
N VAL A 389 10.22 -14.92 38.40
CA VAL A 389 9.59 -13.72 37.85
C VAL A 389 9.30 -12.66 38.90
N VAL A 390 9.47 -11.40 38.50
CA VAL A 390 9.13 -10.19 39.26
C VAL A 390 8.02 -9.47 38.50
N LEU A 391 6.90 -9.23 39.20
CA LEU A 391 5.66 -8.67 38.65
C LEU A 391 5.16 -7.54 39.56
N PRO A 392 4.36 -6.57 39.08
CA PRO A 392 3.75 -5.55 39.93
C PRO A 392 2.90 -6.18 41.03
N ILE A 393 2.80 -5.50 42.17
CA ILE A 393 1.88 -5.87 43.25
C ILE A 393 0.46 -5.48 42.83
N ASN A 394 0.22 -4.21 42.51
CA ASN A 394 -1.06 -3.68 42.02
C ASN A 394 -0.89 -3.17 40.56
N PRO A 395 -1.18 -3.96 39.51
CA PRO A 395 -0.89 -3.58 38.11
C PRO A 395 -1.79 -2.43 37.58
N LEU A 396 -2.81 -2.03 38.34
CA LEU A 396 -3.66 -0.87 38.07
C LEU A 396 -3.15 0.42 38.71
N GLU A 397 -2.10 0.37 39.53
CA GLU A 397 -1.46 1.54 40.14
C GLU A 397 -0.09 1.73 39.49
N THR A 398 0.13 2.88 38.83
CA THR A 398 1.36 3.13 38.07
C THR A 398 2.59 3.13 38.97
N GLU A 399 2.46 3.66 40.19
CA GLU A 399 3.52 3.77 41.19
C GLU A 399 3.67 2.50 42.07
N SER A 400 3.02 1.39 41.70
CA SER A 400 3.05 0.17 42.53
C SER A 400 4.41 -0.51 42.49
N ASN A 401 4.95 -0.83 43.67
CA ASN A 401 6.13 -1.68 43.80
C ASN A 401 5.90 -3.09 43.23
N TRP A 402 7.01 -3.76 42.93
CA TRP A 402 7.03 -5.05 42.24
C TRP A 402 7.62 -6.12 43.16
N ALA A 403 7.07 -7.34 43.11
CA ALA A 403 7.49 -8.43 44.00
C ALA A 403 7.88 -9.69 43.21
N CYS A 404 9.01 -10.30 43.60
CA CYS A 404 9.42 -11.61 43.12
C CYS A 404 8.47 -12.70 43.60
N LYS A 405 7.90 -13.50 42.69
CA LYS A 405 7.01 -14.61 43.03
C LYS A 405 7.72 -15.87 43.55
N GLY A 406 9.06 -15.89 43.56
CA GLY A 406 9.88 -16.99 44.09
C GLY A 406 10.46 -16.78 45.48
N CYS A 407 10.79 -15.53 45.87
CA CYS A 407 11.40 -15.23 47.18
C CYS A 407 10.84 -13.98 47.88
N SER A 408 9.73 -13.43 47.37
CA SER A 408 9.05 -12.23 47.91
C SER A 408 9.91 -10.95 48.00
N LYS A 409 11.14 -10.94 47.47
CA LYS A 409 11.95 -9.72 47.36
C LYS A 409 11.21 -8.67 46.54
N GLU A 410 11.03 -7.50 47.12
CA GLU A 410 10.44 -6.33 46.48
C GLU A 410 11.47 -5.51 45.69
N TYR A 411 10.96 -4.71 44.76
CA TYR A 411 11.68 -3.83 43.85
C TYR A 411 10.82 -2.57 43.65
N ASP A 412 11.42 -1.40 43.84
CA ASP A 412 10.71 -0.13 43.70
C ASP A 412 10.38 0.20 42.23
N VAL A 413 9.27 0.90 42.01
CA VAL A 413 8.84 1.29 40.65
C VAL A 413 9.91 2.08 39.90
N GLU A 414 10.68 2.93 40.59
CA GLU A 414 11.80 3.69 40.02
C GLU A 414 12.90 2.77 39.44
N TYR A 415 13.23 1.67 40.12
CA TYR A 415 14.20 0.69 39.62
C TYR A 415 13.68 -0.01 38.35
N VAL A 416 12.40 -0.39 38.34
CA VAL A 416 11.76 -1.00 37.16
C VAL A 416 11.75 -0.03 35.98
N MET A 417 11.39 1.23 36.22
CA MET A 417 11.41 2.29 35.20
C MET A 417 12.83 2.55 34.68
N GLY A 418 13.85 2.59 35.54
CA GLY A 418 15.26 2.72 35.14
C GLY A 418 15.73 1.57 34.24
N VAL A 419 15.32 0.33 34.53
CA VAL A 419 15.58 -0.84 33.65
C VAL A 419 14.87 -0.70 32.30
N LEU A 420 13.62 -0.24 32.28
CA LEU A 420 12.87 -0.03 31.03
C LEU A 420 13.46 1.09 30.17
N ILE A 421 13.95 2.17 30.78
CA ILE A 421 14.61 3.29 30.10
C ILE A 421 15.94 2.82 29.51
N SER A 422 16.85 2.27 30.31
CA SER A 422 18.20 1.89 29.88
C SER A 422 18.21 0.84 28.75
N VAL A 423 17.28 -0.13 28.79
CA VAL A 423 17.14 -1.11 27.69
C VAL A 423 16.39 -0.51 26.49
N GLY A 424 15.52 0.48 26.70
CA GLY A 424 14.90 1.28 25.63
C GLY A 424 15.95 2.09 24.85
N GLU A 425 16.79 2.84 25.56
CA GLU A 425 17.93 3.59 25.00
C GLU A 425 18.86 2.64 24.21
N SER A 426 19.18 1.47 24.78
CA SER A 426 19.98 0.44 24.09
C SER A 426 19.37 -0.01 22.75
N LEU A 427 18.04 -0.04 22.61
CA LEU A 427 17.35 -0.40 21.36
C LEU A 427 17.32 0.75 20.33
N GLU A 428 17.42 2.00 20.78
CA GLU A 428 17.50 3.18 19.92
C GLU A 428 18.94 3.45 19.44
N GLU A 429 19.94 3.16 20.28
CA GLU A 429 21.37 3.18 19.92
C GLU A 429 21.79 1.99 19.03
N ALA A 430 21.00 0.92 18.99
CA ALA A 430 21.30 -0.30 18.24
C ALA A 430 21.53 -0.04 16.74
N THR A 431 22.74 -0.36 16.25
CA THR A 431 23.19 -0.12 14.87
C THR A 431 22.12 -0.51 13.83
N PRO A 432 21.53 0.46 13.10
CA PRO A 432 20.48 0.18 12.14
C PRO A 432 20.93 -0.82 11.07
N TYR A 433 20.03 -1.74 10.72
CA TYR A 433 20.21 -2.78 9.71
C TYR A 433 21.20 -3.91 10.03
N ASP A 434 21.94 -3.85 11.16
CA ASP A 434 22.71 -4.99 11.67
C ASP A 434 21.85 -5.85 12.62
N PRO A 435 21.63 -7.16 12.35
CA PRO A 435 20.93 -8.03 13.29
C PRO A 435 21.76 -8.35 14.55
N ASN A 436 23.10 -8.22 14.52
CA ASN A 436 23.94 -8.61 15.65
C ASN A 436 23.85 -7.62 16.82
N SER A 437 23.64 -6.32 16.56
CA SER A 437 23.35 -5.31 17.57
C SER A 437 22.13 -5.67 18.43
N TYR A 438 21.05 -6.14 17.80
CA TYR A 438 19.83 -6.59 18.48
C TYR A 438 20.01 -7.93 19.22
N GLU A 439 20.78 -8.87 18.66
CA GLU A 439 21.14 -10.12 19.36
C GLU A 439 22.01 -9.86 20.61
N LYS A 440 22.89 -8.85 20.56
CA LYS A 440 23.67 -8.43 21.75
C LYS A 440 22.74 -7.97 22.87
N ILE A 441 21.72 -7.17 22.58
CA ILE A 441 20.73 -6.73 23.59
C ILE A 441 19.96 -7.93 24.16
N LEU A 442 19.62 -8.92 23.33
CA LEU A 442 18.94 -10.15 23.76
C LEU A 442 19.81 -11.05 24.67
N TYR A 443 21.14 -10.98 24.51
CA TYR A 443 22.12 -11.63 25.38
C TYR A 443 22.34 -10.83 26.68
N ASP A 444 22.64 -9.53 26.59
CA ASP A 444 22.94 -8.69 27.76
C ASP A 444 21.77 -8.62 28.75
N THR A 445 20.53 -8.63 28.23
CA THR A 445 19.31 -8.57 29.05
C THR A 445 18.78 -9.94 29.51
N GLN A 446 19.42 -11.05 29.12
CA GLN A 446 18.86 -12.40 29.31
C GLN A 446 18.62 -12.78 30.78
N ASP A 447 19.43 -12.20 31.68
CA ASP A 447 19.47 -12.46 33.11
C ASP A 447 18.66 -11.44 33.95
N LEU A 448 18.08 -10.44 33.29
CA LEU A 448 17.37 -9.29 33.88
C LEU A 448 15.90 -9.22 33.43
N LEU A 449 15.63 -9.53 32.16
CA LEU A 449 14.31 -9.45 31.54
C LEU A 449 13.77 -10.85 31.23
N HIS A 450 12.51 -11.11 31.59
CA HIS A 450 11.84 -12.37 31.24
C HIS A 450 11.91 -12.60 29.72
N PRO A 451 12.03 -13.85 29.21
CA PRO A 451 12.15 -14.10 27.76
C PRO A 451 11.09 -13.36 26.94
N ASN A 452 9.83 -13.41 27.37
CA ASN A 452 8.70 -12.77 26.73
C ASN A 452 8.65 -11.22 26.87
N HIS A 453 9.59 -10.58 27.58
CA HIS A 453 9.52 -9.15 27.90
C HIS A 453 9.50 -8.28 26.64
N TYR A 454 8.69 -7.21 26.61
CA TYR A 454 8.38 -6.50 25.36
C TYR A 454 9.60 -5.90 24.65
N LEU A 455 10.62 -5.45 25.40
CA LEU A 455 11.88 -4.95 24.83
C LEU A 455 12.69 -6.07 24.15
N ARG A 456 12.61 -7.31 24.66
CA ARG A 456 13.20 -8.49 24.00
C ARG A 456 12.39 -8.87 22.76
N ILE A 457 11.05 -8.85 22.84
CA ILE A 457 10.18 -9.04 21.67
C ILE A 457 10.42 -7.97 20.59
N GLU A 458 10.74 -6.72 20.97
CA GLU A 458 11.09 -5.66 20.03
C GLU A 458 12.47 -5.88 19.38
N ALA A 459 13.48 -6.36 20.12
CA ALA A 459 14.74 -6.82 19.53
C ALA A 459 14.53 -8.02 18.58
N GLU A 460 13.74 -9.03 18.98
CA GLU A 460 13.46 -10.20 18.15
C GLU A 460 12.68 -9.85 16.88
N LEU A 461 11.76 -8.88 16.94
CA LEU A 461 11.09 -8.32 15.76
C LEU A 461 12.11 -7.73 14.77
N LYS A 462 13.15 -7.05 15.26
CA LYS A 462 14.25 -6.53 14.42
C LYS A 462 15.08 -7.68 13.84
N VAL A 463 15.55 -8.61 14.66
CA VAL A 463 16.32 -9.80 14.22
C VAL A 463 15.56 -10.57 13.13
N ALA A 464 14.28 -10.86 13.35
CA ALA A 464 13.42 -11.55 12.40
C ALA A 464 13.19 -10.77 11.11
N ALA A 465 13.02 -9.44 11.19
CA ALA A 465 12.87 -8.59 10.01
C ALA A 465 14.17 -8.51 9.18
N LEU A 466 15.33 -8.41 9.85
CA LEU A 466 16.63 -8.15 9.21
C LEU A 466 17.23 -9.40 8.54
N ILE A 467 17.19 -10.56 9.20
CA ILE A 467 17.81 -11.80 8.68
C ILE A 467 17.14 -12.19 7.34
N GLY A 468 17.93 -12.13 6.26
CA GLY A 468 17.54 -12.52 4.91
C GLY A 468 16.89 -11.43 4.06
N ASN A 469 16.37 -10.36 4.65
CA ASN A 469 15.77 -9.25 3.87
C ASN A 469 16.79 -8.15 3.51
N ILE A 470 17.99 -8.15 4.12
CA ILE A 470 19.05 -7.18 3.83
C ILE A 470 20.29 -7.86 3.24
N PRO A 471 20.84 -7.37 2.11
CA PRO A 471 22.08 -7.87 1.53
C PRO A 471 23.30 -7.34 2.31
N THR A 472 23.58 -7.92 3.47
CA THR A 472 24.86 -7.66 4.16
C THR A 472 26.00 -8.35 3.40
N SER A 473 27.19 -7.75 3.41
CA SER A 473 28.40 -8.29 2.76
C SER A 473 28.74 -9.72 3.21
N SER A 474 28.40 -10.06 4.45
CA SER A 474 28.55 -11.38 5.07
C SER A 474 27.78 -12.51 4.39
N PHE A 475 26.70 -12.23 3.66
CA PHE A 475 25.81 -13.26 3.08
C PHE A 475 25.85 -13.34 1.55
N SER A 476 26.96 -12.93 0.93
CA SER A 476 27.24 -13.05 -0.52
C SER A 476 27.16 -14.49 -1.08
N LYS A 477 27.14 -15.52 -0.21
CA LYS A 477 26.96 -16.94 -0.57
C LYS A 477 25.61 -17.53 -0.10
N GLY A 478 24.66 -16.70 0.34
CA GLY A 478 23.39 -17.10 0.96
C GLY A 478 23.45 -17.13 2.48
N MET A 479 22.29 -17.29 3.13
CA MET A 479 22.20 -17.35 4.60
C MET A 479 22.68 -18.71 5.15
N PRO A 480 23.51 -18.72 6.21
CA PRO A 480 23.90 -19.95 6.90
C PRO A 480 22.76 -20.47 7.79
N ARG A 481 22.62 -21.80 7.88
CA ARG A 481 21.50 -22.45 8.61
C ARG A 481 21.23 -21.89 10.01
N PRO A 482 22.23 -21.64 10.89
CA PRO A 482 21.96 -21.14 12.24
C PRO A 482 21.21 -19.80 12.26
N ALA A 483 21.50 -18.87 11.34
CA ALA A 483 20.78 -17.59 11.25
C ALA A 483 19.31 -17.79 10.83
N VAL A 484 19.06 -18.73 9.91
CA VAL A 484 17.72 -19.07 9.44
C VAL A 484 16.90 -19.76 10.54
N GLU A 485 17.53 -20.68 11.29
CA GLU A 485 16.91 -21.33 12.47
C GLU A 485 16.65 -20.31 13.59
N ARG A 486 17.55 -19.34 13.81
CA ARG A 486 17.35 -18.26 14.79
C ARG A 486 16.18 -17.36 14.41
N LYS A 487 16.07 -16.94 13.13
CA LYS A 487 14.88 -16.26 12.62
C LYS A 487 13.61 -17.09 12.81
N ARG A 488 13.67 -18.43 12.62
CA ARG A 488 12.52 -19.33 12.88
C ARG A 488 12.10 -19.27 14.36
N GLN A 489 13.05 -19.32 15.28
CA GLN A 489 12.80 -19.23 16.74
C GLN A 489 12.12 -17.91 17.09
N CYS A 490 12.70 -16.76 16.70
CA CYS A 490 12.12 -15.44 16.95
C CYS A 490 10.69 -15.35 16.41
N CYS A 491 10.45 -15.74 15.14
CA CYS A 491 9.10 -15.69 14.57
C CYS A 491 8.08 -16.56 15.32
N PHE A 492 8.47 -17.74 15.84
CA PHE A 492 7.58 -18.56 16.66
C PHE A 492 7.29 -17.91 18.01
N HIS A 493 8.32 -17.45 18.73
CA HIS A 493 8.18 -16.84 20.06
C HIS A 493 7.38 -15.53 20.02
N ILE A 494 7.61 -14.67 19.03
CA ILE A 494 6.81 -13.46 18.78
C ILE A 494 5.33 -13.81 18.56
N LEU A 495 5.05 -14.86 17.76
CA LEU A 495 3.67 -15.32 17.54
C LEU A 495 3.04 -15.89 18.81
N GLU A 496 3.76 -16.68 19.59
CA GLU A 496 3.29 -17.27 20.84
C GLU A 496 2.90 -16.18 21.85
N VAL A 497 3.82 -15.28 22.17
CA VAL A 497 3.63 -14.22 23.18
C VAL A 497 2.55 -13.21 22.76
N LEU A 498 2.63 -12.66 21.55
CA LEU A 498 1.72 -11.59 21.13
C LEU A 498 0.30 -12.10 20.83
N SER A 499 0.09 -13.40 20.55
CA SER A 499 -1.26 -13.97 20.38
C SER A 499 -2.13 -13.86 21.64
N LEU A 500 -1.52 -13.90 22.82
CA LEU A 500 -2.22 -13.88 24.12
C LEU A 500 -2.88 -12.52 24.38
N VAL A 501 -2.31 -11.46 23.83
CA VAL A 501 -2.71 -10.07 24.10
C VAL A 501 -3.27 -9.34 22.89
N ASP A 502 -2.98 -9.81 21.67
CA ASP A 502 -3.58 -9.34 20.43
C ASP A 502 -4.03 -10.53 19.56
N PRO A 503 -5.15 -11.19 19.94
CA PRO A 503 -5.65 -12.38 19.26
C PRO A 503 -6.32 -12.05 17.92
N GLY A 504 -6.48 -13.06 17.08
CA GLY A 504 -7.24 -12.96 15.83
C GLY A 504 -6.44 -12.49 14.62
N PHE A 505 -7.13 -11.81 13.70
CA PHE A 505 -6.58 -11.40 12.40
C PHE A 505 -5.94 -10.00 12.48
N ASN A 506 -4.62 -9.97 12.67
CA ASN A 506 -3.85 -8.75 12.93
C ASN A 506 -2.69 -8.56 11.92
N GLN A 507 -2.39 -7.33 11.50
CA GLN A 507 -1.42 -7.08 10.42
C GLN A 507 0.00 -7.59 10.76
N TRP A 508 0.46 -7.36 11.99
CA TRP A 508 1.75 -7.88 12.47
C TRP A 508 1.77 -9.43 12.44
N ARG A 509 0.64 -10.08 12.73
CA ARG A 509 0.52 -11.53 12.70
C ARG A 509 0.70 -12.07 11.29
N VAL A 510 0.10 -11.42 10.29
CA VAL A 510 0.29 -11.77 8.86
C VAL A 510 1.74 -11.56 8.43
N GLN A 511 2.39 -10.47 8.88
CA GLN A 511 3.80 -10.21 8.61
C GLN A 511 4.71 -11.31 9.20
N ILE A 512 4.57 -11.65 10.49
CA ILE A 512 5.42 -12.66 11.14
C ILE A 512 5.10 -14.09 10.67
N LEU A 513 3.84 -14.41 10.33
CA LEU A 513 3.50 -15.66 9.64
C LEU A 513 4.13 -15.73 8.24
N SER A 514 4.20 -14.62 7.51
CA SER A 514 4.89 -14.55 6.21
C SER A 514 6.38 -14.80 6.36
N GLU A 515 7.07 -14.10 7.27
CA GLU A 515 8.49 -14.32 7.53
C GLU A 515 8.77 -15.75 8.03
N LEU A 516 7.94 -16.30 8.93
CA LEU A 516 8.04 -17.69 9.38
C LEU A 516 7.86 -18.69 8.22
N THR A 517 6.95 -18.41 7.29
CA THR A 517 6.72 -19.26 6.11
C THR A 517 7.94 -19.23 5.19
N LYS A 518 8.42 -18.04 4.82
CA LYS A 518 9.65 -17.84 4.02
C LYS A 518 10.83 -18.59 4.63
N THR A 519 11.03 -18.46 5.94
CA THR A 519 12.09 -19.13 6.70
C THR A 519 11.93 -20.65 6.72
N LYS A 520 10.74 -21.19 6.98
CA LYS A 520 10.46 -22.64 6.91
C LYS A 520 10.79 -23.20 5.51
N LEU A 521 10.38 -22.51 4.45
CA LEU A 521 10.66 -22.93 3.06
C LEU A 521 12.16 -22.88 2.72
N TYR A 522 12.90 -21.88 3.21
CA TYR A 522 14.35 -21.83 3.05
C TYR A 522 15.05 -22.99 3.78
N LEU A 523 14.59 -23.39 4.97
CA LEU A 523 15.14 -24.57 5.68
C LEU A 523 14.90 -25.87 4.91
N VAL A 524 13.70 -26.09 4.36
CA VAL A 524 13.41 -27.24 3.48
C VAL A 524 14.32 -27.26 2.25
N ASN A 525 14.61 -26.09 1.66
CA ASN A 525 15.57 -25.97 0.57
C ASN A 525 17.01 -26.31 1.02
N LEU A 526 17.45 -25.90 2.21
CA LEU A 526 18.75 -26.31 2.76
C LEU A 526 18.82 -27.83 2.99
N ASP A 527 17.77 -28.43 3.56
CA ASP A 527 17.72 -29.88 3.81
C ASP A 527 17.76 -30.69 2.51
N PHE A 528 17.05 -30.25 1.46
CA PHE A 528 17.12 -30.88 0.15
C PHE A 528 18.52 -30.74 -0.49
N ASN A 529 19.09 -29.54 -0.52
CA ASN A 529 20.42 -29.32 -1.12
C ASN A 529 21.56 -30.01 -0.35
N ALA A 530 21.36 -30.31 0.94
CA ALA A 530 22.27 -31.12 1.76
C ALA A 530 22.03 -32.64 1.62
N GLY A 531 21.03 -33.08 0.85
CA GLY A 531 20.66 -34.49 0.71
C GLY A 531 20.03 -35.12 1.95
N LEU A 532 19.55 -34.30 2.90
CA LEU A 532 18.98 -34.73 4.19
C LEU A 532 17.50 -35.12 4.10
N ALA A 533 16.82 -34.76 3.02
CA ALA A 533 15.46 -35.17 2.71
C ALA A 533 15.39 -35.67 1.25
N ASP A 534 14.72 -36.81 1.02
CA ASP A 534 14.44 -37.25 -0.35
C ASP A 534 13.37 -36.36 -1.02
N LYS A 535 13.19 -36.49 -2.35
CA LYS A 535 12.22 -35.68 -3.10
C LYS A 535 10.78 -35.79 -2.56
N GLY A 536 10.34 -36.98 -2.15
CA GLY A 536 9.01 -37.18 -1.58
C GLY A 536 8.86 -36.50 -0.23
N GLN A 537 9.84 -36.70 0.66
CA GLN A 537 9.91 -36.04 1.97
C GLN A 537 9.94 -34.52 1.85
N GLY A 538 10.74 -33.97 0.93
CA GLY A 538 10.84 -32.54 0.66
C GLY A 538 9.53 -31.94 0.12
N MET A 539 8.85 -32.63 -0.81
CA MET A 539 7.51 -32.24 -1.26
C MET A 539 6.50 -32.24 -0.11
N GLU A 540 6.50 -33.29 0.72
CA GLU A 540 5.56 -33.40 1.84
C GLU A 540 5.81 -32.30 2.90
N LEU A 541 7.07 -32.04 3.25
CA LEU A 541 7.46 -30.95 4.13
C LEU A 541 7.02 -29.58 3.58
N PHE A 542 7.23 -29.32 2.28
CA PHE A 542 6.78 -28.09 1.63
C PHE A 542 5.25 -27.95 1.70
N SER A 543 4.50 -28.99 1.33
CA SER A 543 3.03 -29.01 1.41
C SER A 543 2.51 -28.82 2.84
N ARG A 544 3.11 -29.50 3.83
CA ARG A 544 2.79 -29.33 5.26
C ARG A 544 3.05 -27.89 5.72
N VAL A 545 4.14 -27.26 5.29
CA VAL A 545 4.43 -25.84 5.60
C VAL A 545 3.36 -24.93 5.03
N ILE A 546 3.06 -25.03 3.72
CA ILE A 546 2.04 -24.19 3.06
C ILE A 546 0.66 -24.38 3.71
N LEU A 547 0.23 -25.62 3.95
CA LEU A 547 -1.05 -25.91 4.62
C LEU A 547 -1.08 -25.34 6.05
N SER A 548 0.03 -25.42 6.81
CA SER A 548 0.13 -24.83 8.16
C SER A 548 0.07 -23.30 8.19
N SER A 549 0.47 -22.65 7.08
CA SER A 549 0.45 -21.20 6.93
C SER A 549 -0.88 -20.67 6.37
N LEU A 550 -1.64 -21.52 5.68
CA LEU A 550 -3.01 -21.24 5.22
C LEU A 550 -4.07 -21.57 6.29
N SER A 551 -3.76 -22.43 7.27
CA SER A 551 -4.69 -22.84 8.32
C SER A 551 -4.87 -21.81 9.44
N LEU A 552 -5.53 -20.70 9.09
CA LEU A 552 -6.40 -19.97 10.02
C LEU A 552 -7.71 -20.79 10.19
N PRO A 553 -8.56 -20.55 11.22
CA PRO A 553 -9.48 -21.57 11.74
C PRO A 553 -10.45 -22.16 10.69
N ARG A 554 -10.70 -23.48 10.81
CA ARG A 554 -11.39 -24.32 9.81
C ARG A 554 -12.92 -24.16 9.77
N ASP A 555 -13.41 -22.93 9.72
CA ASP A 555 -14.84 -22.66 9.46
C ASP A 555 -15.14 -22.70 7.95
N ASN A 556 -15.38 -23.92 7.46
CA ASN A 556 -15.71 -24.24 6.07
C ASN A 556 -17.08 -23.65 5.63
N ASN A 557 -17.18 -22.33 5.46
CA ASN A 557 -18.14 -21.66 4.55
C ASN A 557 -18.01 -20.12 4.45
N ILE A 558 -17.14 -19.45 5.22
CA ILE A 558 -17.17 -17.99 5.35
C ILE A 558 -16.75 -17.27 4.05
N PHE A 559 -15.60 -17.64 3.46
CA PHE A 559 -15.07 -17.01 2.23
C PHE A 559 -16.01 -17.15 1.01
N GLY A 560 -16.79 -18.23 0.91
CA GLY A 560 -17.62 -18.52 -0.26
C GLY A 560 -18.87 -17.64 -0.41
N ASN A 561 -19.31 -16.99 0.67
CA ASN A 561 -20.60 -16.28 0.72
C ASN A 561 -20.46 -14.76 0.89
N VAL A 562 -19.40 -14.26 1.54
CA VAL A 562 -19.14 -12.80 1.64
C VAL A 562 -18.83 -12.21 0.25
N CYS A 563 -17.97 -12.89 -0.51
CA CYS A 563 -17.51 -12.48 -1.84
C CYS A 563 -18.58 -12.54 -2.96
N ARG A 564 -19.85 -12.83 -2.64
CA ARG A 564 -20.97 -12.86 -3.60
C ARG A 564 -21.83 -11.58 -3.61
N ARG A 565 -21.64 -10.68 -2.64
CA ARG A 565 -22.47 -9.46 -2.50
C ARG A 565 -21.69 -8.15 -2.54
N TYR A 566 -20.38 -8.21 -2.27
CA TYR A 566 -19.43 -7.13 -2.50
C TYR A 566 -18.22 -7.71 -3.23
N ASP A 567 -17.59 -6.90 -4.08
CA ASP A 567 -16.44 -7.32 -4.87
C ASP A 567 -15.19 -7.41 -3.98
N CYS A 568 -15.02 -8.56 -3.33
CA CYS A 568 -13.94 -8.80 -2.38
C CYS A 568 -12.60 -9.16 -3.04
N GLY A 569 -12.44 -8.90 -4.35
CA GLY A 569 -11.16 -9.01 -5.05
C GLY A 569 -10.03 -8.22 -4.37
N ASP A 570 -10.35 -7.06 -3.80
CA ASP A 570 -9.37 -6.21 -3.10
C ASP A 570 -9.17 -6.56 -1.62
N ALA A 571 -10.24 -6.78 -0.84
CA ALA A 571 -10.12 -6.80 0.63
C ALA A 571 -9.20 -7.91 1.18
N ALA A 572 -9.29 -9.13 0.62
CA ALA A 572 -8.39 -10.23 0.99
C ALA A 572 -6.98 -10.05 0.40
N SER A 573 -6.87 -9.44 -0.78
CA SER A 573 -5.61 -9.20 -1.50
C SER A 573 -4.77 -8.08 -0.89
N LEU A 574 -5.43 -7.05 -0.34
CA LEU A 574 -4.81 -5.97 0.43
C LEU A 574 -4.19 -6.48 1.74
N TRP A 575 -4.85 -7.45 2.41
CA TRP A 575 -4.37 -8.04 3.65
C TRP A 575 -3.33 -9.14 3.46
N PHE A 576 -3.61 -10.12 2.58
CA PHE A 576 -2.74 -11.27 2.36
C PHE A 576 -1.89 -11.13 1.10
N GLY A 577 -2.47 -10.80 -0.06
CA GLY A 577 -1.75 -10.75 -1.35
C GLY A 577 -0.53 -9.82 -1.36
N LYS A 578 -0.56 -8.72 -0.60
CA LYS A 578 0.58 -7.80 -0.45
C LYS A 578 1.73 -8.31 0.43
N TYR A 579 1.49 -9.30 1.29
CA TYR A 579 2.48 -9.87 2.23
C TYR A 579 2.83 -11.35 1.98
N LEU A 580 1.98 -12.06 1.25
CA LEU A 580 2.17 -13.41 0.74
C LEU A 580 1.80 -13.41 -0.75
N GLN A 581 2.80 -13.52 -1.64
CA GLN A 581 2.60 -13.58 -3.10
C GLN A 581 2.03 -14.95 -3.54
N PHE A 582 0.84 -15.31 -3.05
CA PHE A 582 0.17 -16.59 -3.31
C PHE A 582 -1.10 -16.44 -4.18
N GLU A 583 -1.02 -15.67 -5.26
CA GLU A 583 -2.14 -15.45 -6.19
C GLU A 583 -2.55 -16.71 -7.00
N ASN A 584 -1.81 -17.82 -6.91
CA ASN A 584 -1.96 -19.00 -7.77
C ASN A 584 -2.17 -20.34 -7.03
N LEU A 585 -3.01 -20.35 -5.99
CA LEU A 585 -3.45 -21.60 -5.35
C LEU A 585 -4.57 -22.34 -6.13
N ASN A 586 -5.33 -21.63 -6.97
CA ASN A 586 -6.45 -22.22 -7.74
C ASN A 586 -6.03 -23.22 -8.83
N GLN A 587 -4.74 -23.36 -9.16
CA GLN A 587 -4.25 -24.34 -10.16
C GLN A 587 -3.97 -25.75 -9.59
N TYR A 588 -4.09 -25.97 -8.28
CA TYR A 588 -3.66 -27.23 -7.64
C TYR A 588 -4.83 -28.05 -7.05
N GLN A 589 -5.79 -28.42 -7.89
CA GLN A 589 -6.64 -29.57 -7.60
C GLN A 589 -5.82 -30.86 -7.72
N ILE A 590 -5.53 -31.50 -6.59
CA ILE A 590 -4.92 -32.84 -6.57
C ILE A 590 -6.04 -33.87 -6.76
N SER A 591 -6.19 -34.39 -7.97
CA SER A 591 -7.00 -35.58 -8.22
C SER A 591 -6.30 -36.81 -7.64
N VAL A 592 -6.93 -37.44 -6.64
CA VAL A 592 -6.41 -38.64 -5.98
C VAL A 592 -6.96 -39.87 -6.70
N ASP A 593 -6.22 -40.41 -7.68
CA ASP A 593 -6.48 -41.76 -8.21
C ASP A 593 -5.34 -42.34 -9.08
N GLY A 594 -5.21 -43.69 -9.07
CA GLY A 594 -4.77 -44.47 -10.24
C GLY A 594 -3.28 -44.60 -10.62
N ALA A 595 -2.54 -45.48 -9.93
CA ALA A 595 -1.49 -46.42 -10.41
C ALA A 595 -0.33 -46.00 -11.39
N PRO A 596 0.88 -46.60 -11.29
CA PRO A 596 2.06 -46.17 -12.06
C PRO A 596 2.22 -46.83 -13.45
N SER A 597 2.71 -46.07 -14.44
CA SER A 597 3.22 -46.61 -15.72
C SER A 597 4.69 -46.24 -15.97
N LYS A 598 5.47 -47.17 -16.54
CA LYS A 598 6.93 -47.05 -16.69
C LYS A 598 7.33 -46.30 -17.96
N LYS A 599 7.62 -45.00 -17.87
CA LYS A 599 8.47 -44.27 -18.84
C LYS A 599 9.52 -43.43 -18.11
N LYS A 600 10.68 -43.23 -18.78
CA LYS A 600 11.93 -42.74 -18.18
C LYS A 600 11.71 -41.46 -17.35
N GLN A 601 12.05 -41.51 -16.06
CA GLN A 601 11.98 -40.35 -15.17
C GLN A 601 12.98 -39.28 -15.64
N LYS A 602 12.48 -38.14 -16.09
CA LYS A 602 13.27 -36.90 -16.04
C LYS A 602 13.37 -36.47 -14.58
N TYR A 603 14.56 -36.01 -14.17
CA TYR A 603 14.74 -35.42 -12.84
C TYR A 603 13.78 -34.24 -12.67
N PHE A 604 12.98 -34.26 -11.61
CA PHE A 604 12.25 -33.07 -11.16
C PHE A 604 13.23 -32.19 -10.39
N SER A 605 13.40 -30.95 -10.81
CA SER A 605 13.97 -29.93 -9.94
C SER A 605 12.92 -29.49 -8.92
N LEU A 606 13.24 -29.56 -7.61
CA LEU A 606 12.39 -28.99 -6.55
C LEU A 606 12.46 -27.46 -6.49
N LEU A 607 13.30 -26.82 -7.29
CA LEU A 607 13.39 -25.35 -7.37
C LEU A 607 12.15 -24.73 -8.04
N ASN A 608 11.41 -25.50 -8.85
CA ASN A 608 10.18 -25.06 -9.56
C ASN A 608 8.98 -24.71 -8.63
N ILE A 609 9.16 -24.81 -7.31
CA ILE A 609 8.10 -24.71 -6.29
C ILE A 609 8.15 -23.34 -5.58
N VAL A 610 9.32 -22.68 -5.51
CA VAL A 610 9.43 -21.29 -5.04
C VAL A 610 9.14 -20.35 -6.21
N ARG A 611 7.85 -20.18 -6.53
CA ARG A 611 7.39 -19.20 -7.51
C ARG A 611 7.08 -17.88 -6.81
N PHE A 612 7.95 -16.89 -6.96
CA PHE A 612 7.62 -15.48 -6.75
C PHE A 612 7.15 -14.86 -8.08
N ALA A 613 6.55 -13.67 -8.03
CA ALA A 613 6.20 -12.95 -9.24
C ALA A 613 7.48 -12.47 -9.97
N ASN A 614 7.54 -12.65 -11.29
CA ASN A 614 8.68 -12.27 -12.15
C ASN A 614 8.70 -10.74 -12.37
N GLN A 615 8.89 -10.00 -11.28
CA GLN A 615 8.79 -8.54 -11.21
C GLN A 615 10.03 -7.86 -11.79
N LYS A 616 9.86 -6.63 -12.28
CA LYS A 616 10.95 -5.75 -12.70
C LYS A 616 11.90 -5.50 -11.53
N CYS A 617 13.20 -5.64 -11.77
CA CYS A 617 14.28 -5.29 -10.84
C CYS A 617 15.29 -4.36 -11.51
N THR A 618 16.27 -3.89 -10.74
CA THR A 618 17.41 -3.10 -11.24
C THR A 618 18.71 -3.77 -10.81
N THR A 619 19.71 -3.76 -11.69
CA THR A 619 21.04 -4.30 -11.44
C THR A 619 21.82 -3.50 -10.39
N GLN A 620 22.93 -4.06 -9.90
CA GLN A 620 23.76 -3.48 -8.84
C GLN A 620 25.15 -3.01 -9.33
N SER A 621 25.61 -3.43 -10.51
CA SER A 621 26.88 -2.95 -11.08
C SER A 621 26.85 -1.46 -11.42
N SER A 622 27.82 -0.71 -10.90
CA SER A 622 27.79 0.76 -10.80
C SER A 622 28.31 1.55 -12.02
N THR A 623 28.24 1.00 -13.24
CA THR A 623 28.57 1.78 -14.47
C THR A 623 27.31 2.26 -15.19
N PRO A 624 27.32 3.42 -15.87
CA PRO A 624 26.14 3.94 -16.58
C PRO A 624 25.58 3.03 -17.68
N LEU A 625 26.38 2.12 -18.26
CA LEU A 625 25.91 1.10 -19.22
C LEU A 625 25.42 -0.20 -18.56
N ALA A 626 25.68 -0.38 -17.27
CA ALA A 626 25.35 -1.58 -16.50
C ALA A 626 24.11 -1.44 -15.61
N SER A 627 23.68 -0.22 -15.27
CA SER A 627 22.40 0.03 -14.58
C SER A 627 21.23 -0.27 -15.52
N ARG A 628 20.74 -1.51 -15.49
CA ARG A 628 19.76 -2.09 -16.40
C ARG A 628 18.55 -2.59 -15.62
N HIS A 629 17.43 -2.72 -16.33
CA HIS A 629 16.18 -3.22 -15.78
C HIS A 629 16.02 -4.71 -16.08
N GLY A 630 16.34 -5.56 -15.11
CA GLY A 630 16.16 -7.01 -15.21
C GLY A 630 14.73 -7.47 -14.87
N THR A 631 14.53 -8.77 -15.04
CA THR A 631 13.38 -9.53 -14.52
C THR A 631 13.85 -10.36 -13.32
N CYS A 632 13.07 -10.39 -12.24
CA CYS A 632 13.35 -11.24 -11.10
C CYS A 632 13.06 -12.71 -11.45
N PHE A 633 14.07 -13.58 -11.33
CA PHE A 633 13.96 -15.03 -11.58
C PHE A 633 14.71 -15.80 -10.49
N THR A 634 14.49 -17.11 -10.37
CA THR A 634 15.45 -17.96 -9.65
C THR A 634 16.80 -17.98 -10.39
N ARG A 635 17.89 -18.32 -9.68
CA ARG A 635 19.23 -18.40 -10.29
C ARG A 635 19.24 -19.33 -11.51
N ASP A 636 18.57 -20.47 -11.39
CA ASP A 636 18.55 -21.49 -12.44
C ASP A 636 17.59 -21.13 -13.58
N GLU A 637 16.46 -20.45 -13.33
CA GLU A 637 15.66 -19.86 -14.41
C GLU A 637 16.46 -18.80 -15.17
N CYS A 638 17.22 -17.94 -14.49
CA CYS A 638 18.07 -16.95 -15.17
C CYS A 638 19.11 -17.64 -16.07
N ASN A 639 19.86 -18.60 -15.52
CA ASN A 639 20.85 -19.39 -16.25
C ASN A 639 20.23 -20.14 -17.44
N ASN A 640 19.09 -20.81 -17.25
CA ASN A 640 18.40 -21.59 -18.29
C ASN A 640 17.80 -20.71 -19.40
N ASN A 641 17.41 -19.46 -19.10
CA ASN A 641 17.02 -18.46 -20.10
C ASN A 641 18.22 -17.70 -20.72
N GLY A 642 19.46 -18.05 -20.38
CA GLY A 642 20.67 -17.41 -20.91
C GLY A 642 20.91 -15.98 -20.42
N GLY A 643 20.33 -15.60 -19.28
CA GLY A 643 20.43 -14.26 -18.70
C GLY A 643 21.69 -14.01 -17.90
N LEU A 644 22.09 -12.74 -17.82
CA LEU A 644 23.14 -12.27 -16.92
C LEU A 644 22.56 -12.01 -15.52
N ILE A 645 23.20 -12.54 -14.48
CA ILE A 645 22.86 -12.30 -13.08
C ILE A 645 23.63 -11.07 -12.58
N ASP A 646 22.90 -10.04 -12.16
CA ASP A 646 23.48 -8.82 -11.57
C ASP A 646 22.51 -8.27 -10.50
N GLY A 647 22.83 -8.54 -9.24
CA GLY A 647 22.00 -8.17 -8.08
C GLY A 647 20.95 -9.22 -7.67
N ASN A 648 20.30 -8.97 -6.54
CA ASN A 648 19.29 -9.84 -5.93
C ASN A 648 17.90 -9.16 -5.91
N CYS A 649 16.83 -9.96 -5.88
CA CYS A 649 15.45 -9.51 -5.85
C CYS A 649 14.57 -10.44 -4.99
N ALA A 650 13.29 -10.11 -4.82
CA ALA A 650 12.33 -10.89 -4.02
C ALA A 650 12.89 -11.37 -2.66
N SER A 651 13.33 -10.44 -1.80
CA SER A 651 13.99 -10.74 -0.51
C SER A 651 15.15 -11.77 -0.59
N GLY A 652 15.92 -11.76 -1.68
CA GLY A 652 17.04 -12.69 -1.89
C GLY A 652 16.65 -14.10 -2.30
N PHE A 653 15.36 -14.40 -2.49
CA PHE A 653 14.91 -15.66 -3.10
C PHE A 653 15.14 -15.67 -4.63
N GLY A 654 15.21 -14.49 -5.25
CA GLY A 654 15.51 -14.34 -6.68
C GLY A 654 16.81 -13.56 -6.96
N VAL A 655 17.31 -13.74 -8.16
CA VAL A 655 18.37 -12.93 -8.77
C VAL A 655 17.77 -11.93 -9.75
N CYS A 656 18.33 -10.73 -9.82
CA CYS A 656 17.95 -9.81 -10.87
C CYS A 656 18.63 -10.23 -12.18
N CYS A 657 17.81 -10.61 -13.17
CA CYS A 657 18.26 -11.26 -14.38
C CYS A 657 18.09 -10.36 -15.60
N VAL A 658 19.17 -10.03 -16.29
CA VAL A 658 19.14 -9.29 -17.55
C VAL A 658 19.19 -10.30 -18.70
N LEU A 659 18.04 -10.52 -19.34
CA LEU A 659 17.96 -11.35 -20.54
C LEU A 659 18.47 -10.58 -21.76
N THR A 660 19.33 -11.22 -22.56
CA THR A 660 19.84 -10.64 -23.82
C THR A 660 19.67 -11.60 -24.99
N LEU A 661 19.30 -11.08 -26.16
CA LEU A 661 19.22 -11.80 -27.42
C LEU A 661 20.16 -11.14 -28.42
N LYS A 662 21.39 -11.65 -28.54
CA LYS A 662 22.43 -11.08 -29.41
C LYS A 662 22.38 -11.57 -30.87
N SER A 663 21.65 -12.63 -31.19
CA SER A 663 21.61 -13.17 -32.56
C SER A 663 20.96 -12.18 -33.54
N CYS A 664 21.40 -12.20 -34.81
CA CYS A 664 20.74 -11.47 -35.89
C CYS A 664 19.41 -12.16 -36.21
N GLY A 665 18.34 -11.67 -35.58
CA GLY A 665 17.04 -12.32 -35.53
C GLY A 665 16.90 -13.36 -34.41
N GLY A 666 15.66 -13.77 -34.12
CA GLY A 666 15.35 -14.73 -33.06
C GLY A 666 13.92 -14.59 -32.51
N THR A 667 13.64 -15.30 -31.42
CA THR A 667 12.32 -15.32 -30.76
C THR A 667 12.44 -14.80 -29.34
N ILE A 668 11.63 -13.79 -28.98
CA ILE A 668 11.67 -13.10 -27.70
C ILE A 668 10.55 -13.66 -26.81
N THR A 669 10.88 -14.71 -26.06
CA THR A 669 9.90 -15.49 -25.28
C THR A 669 9.62 -14.95 -23.88
N GLN A 670 10.39 -13.96 -23.41
CA GLN A 670 10.38 -13.47 -22.02
C GLN A 670 10.32 -11.93 -21.96
N ASN A 671 9.71 -11.40 -20.90
CA ASN A 671 9.57 -9.95 -20.69
C ASN A 671 10.91 -9.30 -20.25
N CYS A 672 11.08 -8.01 -20.57
CA CYS A 672 12.31 -7.22 -20.36
C CYS A 672 13.57 -7.83 -21.03
N THR A 673 13.42 -8.43 -22.21
CA THR A 673 14.57 -8.92 -23.00
C THR A 673 15.22 -7.78 -23.78
N TYR A 674 16.54 -7.66 -23.70
CA TYR A 674 17.34 -6.73 -24.49
C TYR A 674 17.81 -7.39 -25.81
N VAL A 675 17.32 -6.90 -26.95
CA VAL A 675 17.68 -7.39 -28.28
C VAL A 675 18.86 -6.58 -28.80
N GLN A 676 19.99 -7.26 -29.03
CA GLN A 676 21.28 -6.64 -29.32
C GLN A 676 21.85 -7.13 -30.65
N ASN A 677 22.78 -6.38 -31.22
CA ASN A 677 23.61 -6.91 -32.30
C ASN A 677 24.65 -7.93 -31.76
N PRO A 678 25.12 -8.90 -32.58
CA PRO A 678 25.95 -10.02 -32.13
C PRO A 678 27.15 -9.67 -31.25
N GLU A 679 27.83 -8.57 -31.57
CA GLU A 679 29.06 -8.14 -30.90
C GLU A 679 28.86 -6.97 -29.93
N PHE A 680 27.61 -6.57 -29.63
CA PHE A 680 27.30 -5.41 -28.78
C PHE A 680 28.08 -5.47 -27.44
N PRO A 681 28.78 -4.39 -27.03
CA PRO A 681 28.67 -3.00 -27.52
C PRO A 681 29.45 -2.65 -28.80
N SER A 682 30.22 -3.57 -29.38
CA SER A 682 30.88 -3.33 -30.67
C SER A 682 29.86 -3.20 -31.80
N GLY A 683 30.21 -2.44 -32.84
CA GLY A 683 29.34 -2.21 -34.00
C GLY A 683 29.26 -3.41 -34.94
N PHE A 684 28.05 -3.67 -35.43
CA PHE A 684 27.73 -4.74 -36.38
C PHE A 684 28.20 -4.40 -37.80
N THR A 685 28.79 -5.40 -38.45
CA THR A 685 29.01 -5.47 -39.91
C THR A 685 28.21 -6.66 -40.46
N LEU A 686 27.78 -6.60 -41.72
CA LEU A 686 26.73 -7.51 -42.21
C LEU A 686 27.10 -9.00 -42.21
N GLY A 687 28.36 -9.34 -42.50
CA GLY A 687 28.79 -10.74 -42.61
C GLY A 687 28.01 -11.58 -43.63
N GLY A 688 27.37 -10.95 -44.62
CA GLY A 688 26.47 -11.58 -45.60
C GLY A 688 24.98 -11.55 -45.24
N ASN A 689 24.60 -11.07 -44.04
CA ASN A 689 23.19 -10.93 -43.65
C ASN A 689 22.53 -9.73 -44.36
N THR A 690 21.38 -9.95 -44.99
CA THR A 690 20.55 -8.89 -45.58
C THR A 690 19.47 -8.36 -44.63
N MET A 691 19.13 -9.12 -43.58
CA MET A 691 18.15 -8.72 -42.56
C MET A 691 18.40 -9.44 -41.22
N CYS A 692 18.00 -8.80 -40.11
CA CYS A 692 17.75 -9.46 -38.82
C CYS A 692 16.24 -9.42 -38.53
N SER A 693 15.62 -10.55 -38.15
CA SER A 693 14.16 -10.67 -37.96
C SER A 693 13.79 -11.24 -36.59
N TYR A 694 13.06 -10.47 -35.80
CA TYR A 694 12.72 -10.76 -34.40
C TYR A 694 11.20 -10.95 -34.23
N THR A 695 10.79 -11.96 -33.46
CA THR A 695 9.38 -12.29 -33.23
C THR A 695 9.06 -12.39 -31.75
N VAL A 696 7.95 -11.81 -31.32
CA VAL A 696 7.38 -11.89 -29.96
C VAL A 696 6.14 -12.79 -30.01
N PRO A 697 6.24 -14.09 -29.68
CA PRO A 697 5.10 -14.99 -29.67
C PRO A 697 4.19 -14.73 -28.45
N ARG A 698 2.90 -15.06 -28.57
CA ARG A 698 1.92 -14.95 -27.48
C ARG A 698 2.05 -16.16 -26.54
N ASN A 699 3.11 -16.13 -25.73
CA ASN A 699 3.42 -17.18 -24.74
C ASN A 699 2.79 -16.94 -23.35
N MET A 700 2.11 -15.81 -23.16
CA MET A 700 1.41 -15.46 -21.92
C MET A 700 0.03 -14.92 -22.24
N ASP A 701 -0.95 -15.30 -21.42
CA ASP A 701 -2.32 -14.79 -21.53
C ASP A 701 -2.37 -13.27 -21.30
N GLY A 702 -3.22 -12.59 -22.06
CA GLY A 702 -3.53 -11.18 -21.81
C GLY A 702 -2.45 -10.15 -22.14
N ILE A 703 -1.45 -10.41 -22.99
CA ILE A 703 -0.61 -9.33 -23.57
C ILE A 703 -1.46 -8.50 -24.56
N CYS A 704 -1.57 -7.19 -24.37
CA CYS A 704 -2.26 -6.29 -25.32
C CYS A 704 -1.32 -5.35 -26.10
N SER A 705 -0.09 -5.09 -25.62
CA SER A 705 0.88 -4.28 -26.37
C SER A 705 2.32 -4.70 -26.10
N ILE A 706 3.20 -4.49 -27.07
CA ILE A 706 4.65 -4.54 -26.90
C ILE A 706 5.21 -3.11 -27.00
N ARG A 707 5.99 -2.69 -26.01
CA ARG A 707 6.82 -1.47 -26.06
C ARG A 707 8.25 -1.84 -26.38
N LEU A 708 8.84 -1.14 -27.34
CA LEU A 708 10.25 -1.17 -27.68
C LEU A 708 10.89 0.13 -27.20
N ASP A 709 11.92 0.03 -26.36
CA ASP A 709 12.75 1.16 -25.95
C ASP A 709 14.11 1.07 -26.67
N PHE A 710 14.46 2.07 -27.46
CA PHE A 710 15.70 2.11 -28.24
C PHE A 710 16.85 2.67 -27.37
N GLU A 711 17.32 1.87 -26.41
CA GLU A 711 18.42 2.22 -25.48
C GLU A 711 19.70 2.57 -26.26
N THR A 712 19.92 1.89 -27.40
CA THR A 712 20.82 2.31 -28.48
C THR A 712 20.24 1.84 -29.80
N PHE A 713 20.18 2.71 -30.82
CA PHE A 713 19.83 2.30 -32.17
C PHE A 713 20.40 3.26 -33.21
N SER A 714 21.29 2.75 -34.06
CA SER A 714 21.86 3.46 -35.20
C SER A 714 22.05 2.48 -36.37
N ILE A 715 21.28 2.69 -37.43
CA ILE A 715 21.52 2.11 -38.76
C ILE A 715 21.81 3.25 -39.75
N ARG A 716 22.00 2.95 -41.03
CA ARG A 716 22.27 4.01 -42.03
C ARG A 716 21.15 5.06 -42.03
N GLN A 717 21.57 6.33 -42.12
CA GLN A 717 20.68 7.47 -42.24
C GLN A 717 19.84 7.40 -43.53
N PRO A 718 18.61 7.95 -43.53
CA PRO A 718 17.78 8.07 -44.73
C PRO A 718 18.50 8.81 -45.85
N VAL A 719 18.22 8.44 -47.10
CA VAL A 719 18.57 9.26 -48.26
C VAL A 719 17.40 10.22 -48.51
N GLN A 720 17.59 11.51 -48.27
CA GLN A 720 16.55 12.53 -48.46
C GLN A 720 15.24 12.21 -47.70
N GLY A 721 15.35 11.81 -46.42
CA GLY A 721 14.21 11.34 -45.61
C GLY A 721 13.69 9.93 -45.95
N ASN A 722 14.14 9.32 -47.04
CA ASN A 722 13.66 8.01 -47.50
C ASN A 722 14.49 6.84 -46.93
N CYS A 723 13.80 5.80 -46.43
CA CYS A 723 14.38 4.61 -45.79
C CYS A 723 14.48 3.37 -46.73
N LEU A 724 14.49 3.55 -48.05
CA LEU A 724 14.67 2.46 -49.03
C LEU A 724 16.06 1.79 -48.99
N ASN A 725 17.05 2.45 -48.36
CA ASN A 725 18.41 1.92 -48.22
C ASN A 725 18.52 0.91 -47.06
N GLU A 726 18.18 1.33 -45.84
CA GLU A 726 18.08 0.49 -44.66
C GLU A 726 16.85 0.89 -43.87
N ASN A 727 16.19 -0.07 -43.21
CA ASN A 727 15.02 0.25 -42.41
C ASN A 727 14.77 -0.73 -41.26
N PHE A 728 14.19 -0.17 -40.20
CA PHE A 728 13.45 -0.86 -39.17
C PHE A 728 11.97 -0.92 -39.56
N MET A 729 11.38 -2.11 -39.52
CA MET A 729 9.96 -2.33 -39.76
C MET A 729 9.36 -3.15 -38.62
N ALA A 730 8.36 -2.60 -37.93
CA ALA A 730 7.52 -3.36 -37.00
C ALA A 730 6.24 -3.86 -37.70
N THR A 731 5.63 -4.92 -37.17
CA THR A 731 4.35 -5.44 -37.64
C THR A 731 3.43 -5.70 -36.46
N SER A 732 2.26 -5.05 -36.48
CA SER A 732 1.18 -5.32 -35.53
C SER A 732 0.27 -6.45 -36.04
N PRO A 733 -0.11 -7.42 -35.19
CA PRO A 733 -1.10 -8.43 -35.54
C PRO A 733 -2.55 -7.91 -35.62
N THR A 734 -2.84 -6.65 -35.26
CA THR A 734 -4.20 -6.09 -35.32
C THR A 734 -4.58 -5.57 -36.72
N GLY A 735 -3.64 -5.60 -37.68
CA GLY A 735 -3.79 -4.95 -38.98
C GLY A 735 -3.41 -3.47 -38.97
N LEU A 736 -3.02 -2.90 -37.82
CA LEU A 736 -2.47 -1.54 -37.74
C LEU A 736 -1.17 -1.44 -38.53
N VAL A 737 -1.19 -0.63 -39.60
CA VAL A 737 0.00 -0.29 -40.38
C VAL A 737 0.90 0.61 -39.52
N LEU A 738 2.14 0.19 -39.32
CA LEU A 738 3.16 0.92 -38.57
C LEU A 738 4.15 1.56 -39.56
N PRO A 739 4.70 2.76 -39.27
CA PRO A 739 5.63 3.42 -40.17
C PRO A 739 6.96 2.68 -40.28
N VAL A 740 7.61 2.84 -41.43
CA VAL A 740 8.99 2.40 -41.68
C VAL A 740 9.94 3.44 -41.12
N LEU A 741 10.91 3.02 -40.30
CA LEU A 741 11.86 3.90 -39.62
C LEU A 741 13.30 3.63 -40.08
N CYS A 742 14.21 4.59 -39.98
CA CYS A 742 15.65 4.37 -40.24
C CYS A 742 16.53 5.43 -39.54
N GLY A 743 17.85 5.33 -39.73
CA GLY A 743 18.82 6.21 -39.08
C GLY A 743 18.98 5.93 -37.58
N THR A 744 18.94 7.00 -36.77
CA THR A 744 19.22 6.97 -35.33
C THR A 744 17.91 7.06 -34.54
N LEU A 745 17.61 6.03 -33.75
CA LEU A 745 16.41 5.97 -32.89
C LEU A 745 16.75 5.98 -31.39
N THR A 746 18.05 6.02 -31.02
CA THR A 746 18.54 6.08 -29.64
C THR A 746 17.76 7.09 -28.77
N GLY A 747 17.25 6.64 -27.62
CA GLY A 747 16.50 7.48 -26.67
C GLY A 747 15.03 7.69 -27.01
N SER A 748 14.51 7.05 -28.07
CA SER A 748 13.07 7.02 -28.38
C SER A 748 12.43 5.66 -28.03
N HIS A 749 11.10 5.60 -28.07
CA HIS A 749 10.34 4.37 -27.85
C HIS A 749 9.19 4.23 -28.84
N MET A 750 8.74 3.00 -29.07
CA MET A 750 7.67 2.64 -30.00
C MET A 750 6.73 1.62 -29.35
N TYR A 751 5.42 1.85 -29.45
CA TYR A 751 4.39 0.92 -29.02
C TYR A 751 3.79 0.18 -30.23
N ILE A 752 3.58 -1.12 -30.06
CA ILE A 752 2.94 -2.02 -31.02
C ILE A 752 1.69 -2.55 -30.32
N SER A 753 0.49 -2.22 -30.82
CA SER A 753 -0.74 -2.87 -30.34
C SER A 753 -0.71 -4.34 -30.78
N SER A 754 -0.98 -5.26 -29.86
CA SER A 754 -0.91 -6.71 -30.07
C SER A 754 -2.27 -7.37 -30.21
N GLY A 755 -3.35 -6.66 -29.85
CA GLY A 755 -4.69 -7.24 -29.69
C GLY A 755 -4.68 -8.48 -28.79
N THR A 756 -5.64 -9.38 -28.99
CA THR A 756 -5.82 -10.59 -28.15
C THR A 756 -5.77 -11.92 -28.92
N VAL A 757 -6.01 -11.93 -30.24
CA VAL A 757 -6.35 -13.16 -30.99
C VAL A 757 -5.15 -13.85 -31.66
N SER A 758 -4.12 -13.10 -32.11
CA SER A 758 -3.01 -13.67 -32.88
C SER A 758 -1.99 -14.42 -32.02
N GLN A 759 -1.45 -15.54 -32.51
CA GLN A 759 -0.35 -16.28 -31.88
C GLN A 759 0.97 -15.50 -31.84
N THR A 760 1.10 -14.42 -32.61
CA THR A 760 2.22 -13.47 -32.54
C THR A 760 1.73 -12.15 -31.95
N ALA A 761 2.35 -11.70 -30.86
CA ALA A 761 2.02 -10.43 -30.21
C ALA A 761 2.65 -9.22 -30.94
N ALA A 762 3.86 -9.39 -31.47
CA ALA A 762 4.53 -8.44 -32.36
C ALA A 762 5.64 -9.14 -33.15
N SER A 763 6.07 -8.55 -34.26
CA SER A 763 7.37 -8.85 -34.87
C SER A 763 8.02 -7.57 -35.37
N PHE A 764 9.35 -7.57 -35.49
CA PHE A 764 10.09 -6.46 -36.09
C PHE A 764 11.35 -6.94 -36.81
N LYS A 765 11.77 -6.18 -37.81
CA LYS A 765 12.88 -6.49 -38.72
C LYS A 765 13.80 -5.29 -38.85
N ILE A 766 15.08 -5.56 -39.00
CA ILE A 766 16.08 -4.60 -39.46
C ILE A 766 16.58 -5.11 -40.81
N ASN A 767 16.32 -4.36 -41.87
CA ASN A 767 16.71 -4.67 -43.25
C ASN A 767 17.91 -3.81 -43.64
N PHE A 768 18.90 -4.39 -44.31
CA PHE A 768 20.19 -3.76 -44.59
C PHE A 768 20.45 -3.61 -46.09
N ASP A 769 21.26 -2.61 -46.45
CA ASP A 769 21.83 -2.49 -47.79
C ASP A 769 23.07 -3.39 -47.88
N PRO A 770 23.04 -4.49 -48.67
CA PRO A 770 24.18 -5.40 -48.83
C PRO A 770 25.38 -4.75 -49.53
N ALA A 771 25.21 -3.62 -50.21
CA ALA A 771 26.31 -2.84 -50.79
C ALA A 771 26.95 -1.86 -49.79
N SER A 772 26.47 -1.78 -48.54
CA SER A 772 26.89 -0.76 -47.58
C SER A 772 27.77 -1.29 -46.44
N ASN A 773 29.02 -0.83 -46.43
CA ASN A 773 30.02 -1.06 -45.38
C ASN A 773 29.80 -0.23 -44.10
N ALA A 774 28.59 0.28 -43.85
CA ALA A 774 28.27 1.05 -42.65
C ALA A 774 28.42 0.24 -41.37
N VAL A 775 28.95 0.83 -40.29
CA VAL A 775 28.92 0.21 -38.97
C VAL A 775 27.58 0.55 -38.31
N ARG A 776 26.86 -0.47 -37.86
CA ARG A 776 25.50 -0.37 -37.29
C ARG A 776 25.54 -0.77 -35.81
N SER A 777 24.59 -0.35 -34.97
CA SER A 777 24.53 -0.80 -33.58
C SER A 777 23.11 -0.73 -33.02
N TRP A 778 22.70 -1.73 -32.24
CA TRP A 778 21.43 -1.69 -31.53
C TRP A 778 21.45 -2.44 -30.20
N ASP A 779 20.72 -1.88 -29.23
CA ASP A 779 20.30 -2.46 -27.96
C ASP A 779 18.85 -1.99 -27.74
N ILE A 780 17.89 -2.88 -28.02
CA ILE A 780 16.45 -2.58 -28.04
C ILE A 780 15.80 -3.37 -26.91
N LYS A 781 15.32 -2.70 -25.87
CA LYS A 781 14.61 -3.36 -24.77
C LYS A 781 13.17 -3.64 -25.17
N VAL A 782 12.77 -4.91 -25.07
CA VAL A 782 11.42 -5.38 -25.39
C VAL A 782 10.63 -5.56 -24.09
N THR A 783 9.55 -4.79 -23.93
CA THR A 783 8.66 -4.81 -22.77
C THR A 783 7.26 -5.27 -23.20
N MET A 784 6.78 -6.37 -22.62
CA MET A 784 5.44 -6.92 -22.84
C MET A 784 4.45 -6.30 -21.84
N ILE A 785 3.33 -5.77 -22.33
CA ILE A 785 2.35 -5.02 -21.54
C ILE A 785 1.00 -5.77 -21.50
N PRO A 786 0.56 -6.21 -20.31
CA PRO A 786 -0.76 -6.84 -20.14
C PRO A 786 -1.95 -5.89 -20.41
N CYS A 787 -3.08 -6.47 -20.82
CA CYS A 787 -4.34 -5.78 -21.10
C CYS A 787 -4.95 -5.09 -19.87
N ASN A 788 -4.64 -5.55 -18.65
CA ASN A 788 -5.04 -4.93 -17.39
C ASN A 788 -4.00 -3.92 -16.84
N SER A 789 -2.97 -3.56 -17.62
CA SER A 789 -1.94 -2.62 -17.16
C SER A 789 -2.42 -1.17 -17.19
N MET A 790 -2.25 -0.45 -16.08
CA MET A 790 -2.44 1.02 -16.01
C MET A 790 -1.43 1.81 -16.88
N THR A 791 -0.47 1.14 -17.53
CA THR A 791 0.50 1.71 -18.48
C THR A 791 0.22 1.36 -19.94
N LEU A 792 -0.90 0.67 -20.22
CA LEU A 792 -1.33 0.40 -21.59
C LEU A 792 -1.67 1.73 -22.31
N PRO A 793 -1.15 1.97 -23.53
CA PRO A 793 -1.53 3.14 -24.31
C PRO A 793 -2.96 2.98 -24.88
N PRO A 794 -3.65 4.08 -25.23
CA PRO A 794 -4.82 4.01 -26.11
C PRO A 794 -4.46 3.41 -27.48
N ASP A 795 -5.42 2.77 -28.14
CA ASP A 795 -5.20 2.23 -29.48
C ASP A 795 -4.88 3.34 -30.51
N GLY A 796 -3.99 3.03 -31.45
CA GLY A 796 -3.50 3.98 -32.46
C GLY A 796 -2.39 4.93 -31.99
N CYS A 797 -1.93 4.82 -30.73
CA CYS A 797 -0.80 5.57 -30.20
C CYS A 797 0.53 4.85 -30.47
N LEU A 798 1.42 5.47 -31.27
CA LEU A 798 2.72 4.89 -31.62
C LEU A 798 3.82 5.26 -30.62
N GLN A 799 3.82 6.50 -30.17
CA GLN A 799 4.54 6.94 -28.98
C GLN A 799 3.50 7.27 -27.91
N TYR A 800 3.76 6.91 -26.66
CA TYR A 800 2.90 7.26 -25.52
C TYR A 800 3.75 7.80 -24.37
N TYR A 801 3.35 8.94 -23.82
CA TYR A 801 4.03 9.66 -22.75
C TYR A 801 3.08 9.86 -21.56
N THR A 802 3.67 9.95 -20.36
CA THR A 802 2.96 10.00 -19.07
C THR A 802 3.65 10.99 -18.14
N GLY A 803 2.89 11.64 -17.27
CA GLY A 803 3.36 12.74 -16.44
C GLY A 803 3.07 14.10 -17.09
N THR A 804 3.02 15.14 -16.26
CA THR A 804 2.51 16.47 -16.62
C THR A 804 3.43 17.28 -17.53
N THR A 805 4.73 16.97 -17.57
CA THR A 805 5.69 17.59 -18.50
C THR A 805 6.66 16.55 -19.08
N ALA A 806 6.96 16.64 -20.37
CA ALA A 806 8.07 15.91 -21.00
C ALA A 806 8.46 16.55 -22.37
N LYS A 807 9.47 15.97 -23.02
CA LYS A 807 9.87 16.30 -24.40
C LYS A 807 9.41 15.20 -25.36
N ILE A 808 8.80 15.60 -26.49
CA ILE A 808 8.37 14.73 -27.59
C ILE A 808 9.06 15.14 -28.89
N GLN A 809 9.36 14.20 -29.78
CA GLN A 809 10.03 14.47 -31.06
C GLN A 809 9.71 13.43 -32.13
N ASN A 810 10.00 13.75 -33.40
CA ASN A 810 9.97 12.76 -34.46
C ASN A 810 11.05 11.68 -34.29
N PHE A 811 10.78 10.49 -34.82
CA PHE A 811 11.82 9.48 -35.05
C PHE A 811 12.88 10.01 -36.03
N ASN A 812 14.16 9.67 -35.81
CA ASN A 812 15.33 10.24 -36.51
C ASN A 812 15.41 11.78 -36.47
N PHE A 813 15.18 12.39 -35.30
CA PHE A 813 15.34 13.83 -35.10
C PHE A 813 16.73 14.31 -35.63
N GLY A 814 16.71 15.19 -36.63
CA GLY A 814 17.84 15.46 -37.53
C GLY A 814 17.42 15.48 -39.00
N ALA A 815 16.58 14.53 -39.39
CA ALA A 815 15.90 14.51 -40.68
C ALA A 815 14.53 13.83 -40.57
N LEU A 816 13.46 14.53 -40.96
CA LEU A 816 12.14 13.92 -41.08
C LEU A 816 12.17 12.73 -42.05
N LEU A 817 11.52 11.63 -41.66
CA LEU A 817 11.33 10.47 -42.51
C LEU A 817 10.14 10.67 -43.46
N GLN A 818 10.18 10.05 -44.64
CA GLN A 818 9.11 10.08 -45.63
C GLN A 818 7.97 9.10 -45.32
N SER A 819 6.78 9.37 -45.88
CA SER A 819 5.58 8.51 -45.82
C SER A 819 5.20 8.08 -44.39
N GLN A 820 5.32 8.99 -43.42
CA GLN A 820 4.97 8.72 -42.02
C GLN A 820 3.52 9.13 -41.74
N ALA A 821 2.78 8.31 -41.01
CA ALA A 821 1.50 8.69 -40.41
C ALA A 821 1.36 8.00 -39.05
N TYR A 822 1.46 8.76 -37.95
CA TYR A 822 1.36 8.21 -36.60
C TYR A 822 0.95 9.26 -35.56
N ASN A 823 0.49 8.78 -34.40
CA ASN A 823 0.13 9.63 -33.26
C ASN A 823 1.17 9.51 -32.14
N ILE A 824 1.60 10.65 -31.61
CA ILE A 824 2.24 10.76 -30.29
C ILE A 824 1.13 11.09 -29.30
N CYS A 825 0.83 10.19 -28.37
CA CYS A 825 -0.24 10.37 -27.39
C CYS A 825 0.31 10.73 -26.01
N LEU A 826 -0.44 11.53 -25.27
CA LEU A 826 -0.17 11.86 -23.88
C LEU A 826 -1.28 11.29 -23.00
N ARG A 827 -0.93 10.70 -21.86
CA ARG A 827 -1.92 10.30 -20.86
C ARG A 827 -2.52 11.55 -20.21
N GLN A 828 -3.83 11.72 -20.25
CA GLN A 828 -4.50 12.73 -19.44
C GLN A 828 -4.31 12.38 -17.95
N GLU A 829 -3.45 13.11 -17.25
CA GLU A 829 -3.26 12.97 -15.81
C GLU A 829 -4.46 13.56 -15.05
N ALA A 830 -4.75 13.05 -13.85
CA ALA A 830 -5.90 13.48 -13.07
C ALA A 830 -5.81 14.97 -12.68
N GLY A 831 -6.84 15.74 -13.02
CA GLY A 831 -6.90 17.20 -12.78
C GLY A 831 -6.45 18.07 -13.96
N PHE A 832 -6.01 17.49 -15.09
CA PHE A 832 -5.52 18.23 -16.25
C PHE A 832 -6.51 18.19 -17.43
N CYS A 833 -6.85 19.36 -17.98
CA CYS A 833 -7.87 19.52 -19.02
C CYS A 833 -7.32 20.00 -20.37
N THR A 834 -6.13 20.60 -20.42
CA THR A 834 -5.50 21.02 -21.68
C THR A 834 -3.99 20.78 -21.66
N VAL A 835 -3.32 20.94 -22.79
CA VAL A 835 -1.87 20.77 -22.94
C VAL A 835 -1.31 21.91 -23.79
N SER A 836 -0.33 22.62 -23.23
CA SER A 836 0.51 23.56 -23.97
C SER A 836 1.70 22.83 -24.59
N TYR A 837 1.95 23.10 -25.87
CA TYR A 837 3.10 22.62 -26.62
C TYR A 837 3.97 23.82 -27.04
N SER A 838 5.25 23.79 -26.69
CA SER A 838 6.25 24.80 -27.10
C SER A 838 7.48 24.12 -27.70
N VAL A 839 8.23 24.86 -28.53
CA VAL A 839 9.46 24.34 -29.15
C VAL A 839 10.57 24.20 -28.11
N ASP A 840 11.35 23.12 -28.20
CA ASP A 840 12.53 22.91 -27.36
C ASP A 840 13.77 23.62 -27.93
N GLU A 841 13.88 24.91 -27.64
CA GLU A 841 14.95 25.79 -28.14
C GLU A 841 16.36 25.47 -27.55
N SER A 842 16.49 24.39 -26.77
CA SER A 842 17.79 23.92 -26.24
C SER A 842 18.70 23.24 -27.29
N SER A 843 18.27 23.15 -28.54
CA SER A 843 19.05 22.66 -29.67
C SER A 843 18.87 23.61 -30.87
N GLN A 844 19.96 23.99 -31.53
CA GLN A 844 19.94 24.89 -32.70
C GLN A 844 20.26 24.18 -34.03
N MET A 845 20.77 22.94 -33.98
CA MET A 845 21.11 22.10 -35.14
C MET A 845 20.78 20.63 -34.79
N PRO A 846 19.80 19.98 -35.45
CA PRO A 846 18.83 20.56 -36.39
C PRO A 846 17.98 21.65 -35.74
N ASP A 847 17.24 22.39 -36.56
CA ASP A 847 16.18 23.28 -36.09
C ASP A 847 15.12 22.47 -35.30
N PRO A 848 14.76 22.89 -34.07
CA PRO A 848 13.82 22.16 -33.23
C PRO A 848 12.34 22.30 -33.68
N PHE A 849 12.02 23.15 -34.66
CA PHE A 849 10.75 23.11 -35.37
C PHE A 849 10.91 23.53 -36.84
N ASN A 850 11.37 22.61 -37.68
CA ASN A 850 11.39 22.80 -39.14
C ASN A 850 10.65 21.66 -39.83
N LEU A 851 9.41 21.97 -40.23
CA LEU A 851 8.56 21.16 -41.07
C LEU A 851 8.33 21.92 -42.39
N ASP A 852 8.48 21.28 -43.55
CA ASP A 852 8.17 21.89 -44.86
C ASP A 852 9.08 23.06 -45.31
N LEU A 853 10.22 23.33 -44.63
CA LEU A 853 11.24 24.35 -44.99
C LEU A 853 10.73 25.80 -45.16
N GLY A 854 9.53 26.11 -44.68
CA GLY A 854 8.92 27.43 -44.83
C GLY A 854 9.57 28.48 -43.92
N ALA A 855 10.06 29.59 -44.49
CA ALA A 855 10.63 30.72 -43.73
C ALA A 855 9.65 31.40 -42.74
N THR A 856 8.38 31.01 -42.77
CA THR A 856 7.31 31.41 -41.85
C THR A 856 6.53 30.18 -41.41
N SER A 857 5.85 30.29 -40.27
CA SER A 857 4.81 29.34 -39.86
C SER A 857 3.62 29.32 -40.83
N LYS A 858 2.94 28.18 -40.90
CA LYS A 858 1.74 27.89 -41.69
C LYS A 858 0.76 27.08 -40.85
N VAL A 859 -0.55 27.38 -40.90
CA VAL A 859 -1.57 26.72 -40.04
C VAL A 859 -2.76 26.11 -40.78
N ASN A 860 -2.66 25.93 -42.10
CA ASN A 860 -3.74 25.40 -42.95
C ASN A 860 -3.27 24.17 -43.76
N PRO A 861 -4.14 23.17 -44.01
CA PRO A 861 -3.75 21.91 -44.65
C PRO A 861 -3.34 22.08 -46.12
N GLY A 862 -3.89 23.09 -46.81
CA GLY A 862 -3.48 23.43 -48.17
C GLY A 862 -2.09 24.09 -48.26
N GLU A 863 -1.52 24.50 -47.13
CA GLU A 863 -0.18 25.10 -47.05
C GLU A 863 0.88 24.09 -46.59
N CYS A 864 0.49 23.10 -45.79
CA CYS A 864 1.37 22.12 -45.15
C CYS A 864 1.43 20.76 -45.89
N LEU A 865 1.77 20.83 -47.18
CA LEU A 865 1.61 19.70 -48.10
C LEU A 865 2.59 18.53 -47.88
N ASN A 866 3.84 18.80 -47.50
CA ASN A 866 4.86 17.74 -47.45
C ASN A 866 5.14 17.21 -46.03
N ALA A 867 5.04 18.06 -45.00
CA ALA A 867 5.22 17.67 -43.60
C ALA A 867 4.36 18.54 -42.67
N GLN A 868 3.67 17.91 -41.73
CA GLN A 868 2.79 18.58 -40.78
C GLN A 868 2.67 17.83 -39.45
N ILE A 869 2.35 18.58 -38.40
CA ILE A 869 1.73 18.03 -37.20
C ILE A 869 0.32 18.61 -37.02
N VAL A 870 -0.57 17.86 -36.36
CA VAL A 870 -1.92 18.31 -35.98
C VAL A 870 -2.05 18.22 -34.46
N ILE A 871 -2.49 19.31 -33.83
CA ILE A 871 -2.68 19.43 -32.38
C ILE A 871 -4.16 19.76 -32.11
N PRO A 872 -5.02 18.78 -31.78
CA PRO A 872 -6.46 18.98 -31.64
C PRO A 872 -6.85 20.07 -30.62
N SER A 873 -7.46 21.15 -31.13
CA SER A 873 -7.85 22.34 -30.38
C SER A 873 -9.25 22.84 -30.75
N THR A 874 -10.03 23.27 -29.76
CA THR A 874 -11.31 23.99 -29.90
C THR A 874 -11.16 25.49 -29.70
N VAL A 875 -10.14 25.92 -28.95
CA VAL A 875 -9.79 27.33 -28.72
C VAL A 875 -9.10 27.94 -29.95
N ASN A 876 -8.12 27.25 -30.53
CA ASN A 876 -7.30 27.77 -31.64
C ASN A 876 -7.96 27.55 -33.02
N LYS A 877 -9.14 28.14 -33.25
CA LYS A 877 -10.02 27.90 -34.42
C LYS A 877 -9.50 28.37 -35.80
N ASN A 878 -8.35 27.85 -36.21
CA ASN A 878 -7.88 27.87 -37.59
C ASN A 878 -8.52 26.73 -38.39
N ALA A 879 -8.23 26.63 -39.69
CA ALA A 879 -8.81 25.61 -40.58
C ALA A 879 -8.21 24.19 -40.35
N GLY A 880 -8.46 23.61 -39.18
CA GLY A 880 -8.19 22.20 -38.88
C GLY A 880 -6.99 21.89 -37.98
N ASN A 881 -6.42 22.89 -37.29
CA ASN A 881 -5.33 22.72 -36.31
C ASN A 881 -4.04 22.07 -36.85
N PHE A 882 -3.70 22.37 -38.11
CA PHE A 882 -2.45 21.96 -38.73
C PHE A 882 -1.33 22.94 -38.37
N HIS A 883 -0.09 22.46 -38.28
CA HIS A 883 1.09 23.31 -38.06
C HIS A 883 2.29 22.80 -38.87
N CYS A 884 2.93 23.71 -39.62
CA CYS A 884 4.23 23.50 -40.27
C CYS A 884 4.95 24.85 -40.51
N GLY A 885 6.09 24.82 -41.19
CA GLY A 885 7.05 25.93 -41.31
C GLY A 885 8.23 25.80 -40.35
N ASN A 886 9.08 26.83 -40.31
CA ASN A 886 10.22 26.94 -39.39
C ASN A 886 9.85 27.48 -37.99
N PHE A 887 8.55 27.65 -37.69
CA PHE A 887 8.08 28.15 -36.40
C PHE A 887 6.78 27.46 -35.99
N LEU A 888 6.66 27.06 -34.73
CA LEU A 888 5.39 26.61 -34.17
C LEU A 888 4.56 27.85 -33.83
N ASN A 889 3.41 28.03 -34.47
CA ASN A 889 2.53 29.16 -34.19
C ASN A 889 1.06 28.82 -34.50
N THR A 890 0.14 29.68 -34.05
CA THR A 890 -1.30 29.66 -34.41
C THR A 890 -1.66 30.68 -35.49
N VAL A 891 -0.68 31.39 -36.08
CA VAL A 891 -0.90 32.42 -37.11
C VAL A 891 0.01 32.17 -38.32
N THR A 892 -0.55 31.84 -39.50
CA THR A 892 0.21 31.76 -40.76
C THR A 892 0.98 33.07 -41.00
N GLY A 893 2.25 32.97 -41.40
CA GLY A 893 3.12 34.10 -41.67
C GLY A 893 3.97 34.55 -40.47
N SER A 894 3.74 34.03 -39.27
CA SER A 894 4.58 34.38 -38.10
C SER A 894 6.01 33.83 -38.23
N VAL A 895 6.97 34.65 -37.82
CA VAL A 895 8.43 34.39 -37.80
C VAL A 895 8.97 34.19 -36.37
N VAL A 896 8.09 33.85 -35.42
CA VAL A 896 8.46 33.54 -34.02
C VAL A 896 7.68 32.33 -33.52
N ASN A 897 8.29 31.55 -32.64
CA ASN A 897 7.61 30.48 -31.92
C ASN A 897 6.57 31.05 -30.95
N SER A 898 5.47 30.32 -30.78
CA SER A 898 4.44 30.55 -29.77
C SER A 898 3.88 29.23 -29.29
N ALA A 899 3.35 29.21 -28.06
CA ALA A 899 2.74 28.01 -27.50
C ALA A 899 1.42 27.68 -28.20
N VAL A 900 1.22 26.41 -28.57
CA VAL A 900 -0.05 25.90 -29.11
C VAL A 900 -0.77 25.11 -28.03
N ILE A 901 -2.06 25.36 -27.85
CA ILE A 901 -2.89 24.66 -26.85
C ILE A 901 -3.72 23.57 -27.53
N GLY A 902 -3.46 22.31 -27.17
CA GLY A 902 -4.37 21.20 -27.41
C GLY A 902 -5.32 21.03 -26.22
N ASP A 903 -6.63 21.05 -26.46
CA ASP A 903 -7.67 21.00 -25.42
C ASP A 903 -8.61 19.79 -25.57
N THR A 904 -8.45 19.03 -26.65
CA THR A 904 -9.40 17.99 -27.06
C THR A 904 -8.85 16.62 -26.68
N PRO A 905 -9.40 15.94 -25.65
CA PRO A 905 -8.97 14.59 -25.29
C PRO A 905 -9.46 13.55 -26.32
N PRO A 906 -8.72 12.44 -26.55
CA PRO A 906 -7.43 12.10 -25.94
C PRO A 906 -6.29 12.98 -26.51
N PHE A 907 -5.47 13.56 -25.63
CA PHE A 907 -4.41 14.48 -26.05
C PHE A 907 -3.38 13.75 -26.93
N ASN A 908 -3.23 14.21 -28.17
CA ASN A 908 -2.32 13.63 -29.13
C ASN A 908 -1.75 14.69 -30.08
N VAL A 909 -0.59 14.41 -30.63
CA VAL A 909 0.00 15.11 -31.76
C VAL A 909 0.09 14.11 -32.90
N ARG A 910 -0.71 14.31 -33.95
CA ARG A 910 -0.65 13.47 -35.16
C ARG A 910 0.41 14.01 -36.09
N VAL A 911 1.40 13.18 -36.41
CA VAL A 911 2.47 13.46 -37.38
C VAL A 911 2.06 12.93 -38.74
N THR A 912 2.30 13.70 -39.81
CA THR A 912 2.15 13.21 -41.19
C THR A 912 3.22 13.80 -42.11
N THR A 913 3.87 12.95 -42.91
CA THR A 913 4.87 13.35 -43.91
C THR A 913 4.71 12.57 -45.21
N GLU A 914 4.93 13.23 -46.34
CA GLU A 914 4.88 12.65 -47.68
C GLU A 914 6.32 12.48 -48.25
N ALA A 915 6.62 13.07 -49.41
CA ALA A 915 7.90 12.94 -50.12
C ALA A 915 8.87 14.10 -49.82
N VAL A 916 9.25 14.26 -48.55
CA VAL A 916 10.07 15.38 -48.07
C VAL A 916 11.58 15.11 -48.24
N ASN A 917 12.29 15.97 -48.96
CA ASN A 917 13.73 15.87 -49.22
C ASN A 917 14.54 16.71 -48.22
N LEU A 918 14.75 16.19 -47.01
CA LEU A 918 15.20 17.00 -45.88
C LEU A 918 16.44 16.45 -45.14
N MET A 919 17.36 17.36 -44.83
CA MET A 919 18.30 17.26 -43.70
C MET A 919 18.15 18.53 -42.85
N ASN A 920 18.59 18.50 -41.59
CA ASN A 920 18.43 19.58 -40.60
C ASN A 920 16.96 19.93 -40.29
N THR A 921 16.11 18.91 -40.17
CA THR A 921 14.66 19.07 -39.94
C THR A 921 14.11 18.12 -38.90
N GLY A 922 12.91 18.45 -38.42
CA GLY A 922 12.21 17.71 -37.39
C GLY A 922 11.30 18.62 -36.57
N PHE A 923 10.74 18.03 -35.53
CA PHE A 923 10.21 18.80 -34.40
C PHE A 923 10.71 18.17 -33.09
N ARG A 924 10.98 19.02 -32.11
CA ARG A 924 11.06 18.65 -30.70
C ARG A 924 10.27 19.66 -29.89
N LEU A 925 9.24 19.18 -29.22
CA LEU A 925 8.34 20.00 -28.41
C LEU A 925 8.47 19.61 -26.94
N CYS A 926 8.57 20.62 -26.08
CA CYS A 926 8.20 20.48 -24.68
C CYS A 926 6.67 20.53 -24.60
N TYR A 927 6.06 19.58 -23.90
CA TYR A 927 4.66 19.74 -23.48
C TYR A 927 4.59 20.07 -21.99
N SER A 928 3.58 20.86 -21.61
CA SER A 928 3.11 21.00 -20.24
C SER A 928 1.60 20.85 -20.23
N MET A 929 1.10 19.89 -19.47
CA MET A 929 -0.32 19.81 -19.15
C MET A 929 -0.71 21.03 -18.30
N ILE A 930 -1.90 21.55 -18.54
CA ILE A 930 -2.50 22.67 -17.83
C ILE A 930 -3.75 22.15 -17.08
N PRO A 931 -3.95 22.55 -15.82
CA PRO A 931 -5.08 22.09 -15.01
C PRO A 931 -6.47 22.36 -15.62
N CYS A 932 -7.46 21.66 -15.09
CA CYS A 932 -8.87 22.04 -15.13
C CYS A 932 -9.17 23.19 -14.15
#